data_AF-A0A7W7VTL6-F1
#
_entry.id   AF-A0A7W7VTL6-F1
#
_cell.length_a   1.000
_cell.length_b   1.000
_cell.length_c   1.000
_cell.angle_alpha   90.00
_cell.angle_beta   90.00
_cell.angle_gamma   90.00
#
_symmetry.space_group_name_H-M   'P 1'
#
loop_
_entity.id
_entity.type
_entity.pdbx_description
1 polymer ?
#
loop_
_entity_poly.entity_id
_entity_poly.type
_entity_poly.pdbx_seq_one_letter_code
_entity_poly.pdbx_strand_id
1 'polypeptide(L)'
;MDQSVPTPAIPATQLPLSVAQEAMWVTWQLAPAKWEHIISLALVVDGELELPRLRRAVAQLMRRHPELRARVARGAEGRCLDWSGTTEETVPLVVREVNTSRTTALAAARVPFDLESGPLARVELLTGPDWTVLLIAVHHITLDGASVHVLLDELRRAYAGEQLAPPDDLTPLIEHARRSRAAADGASGEPLRSYWREALAELPPARLLPDVADLAEALDHADDTDDTDDDSRWPVALDPELTERVRELAVELGISYFTVMLGALFVTLHHHTGSTDLIVSVPYHGRSEKELKGKVGYFVNALPLRQRIRPEDSYADLLHELRATLRAGLRHGALPLPAILRSANLLGPAHREQSRQVVFRHWNTVAEDGFDVSDFELVGDRTRCSVTLIDPTTVTNYRLTVLLTQSATGIRMHWLDPDGSVGHAATDTLARDYLSVVADLVAAPNRTLAEAVTLLPTVSHPGVVPAVAAPADPEQVPTVTVSAATVAQVSAIWTEVLRVPDLLPEDSFFELGGHSLIAATLLARINERLGVEISVRELFSHPRLVDIAELVDRQRSATPATSVVETSQSEGEEWGEVFPAAGFQESIWLAQRLDPKHARYHIPLTWRVDGELTPQRLRAALALLVARHEILRTRFVDHDGRLFQEVGPAWEPEVAEVESSTTTAAERRKRLREWCDAAAERFDAAAGRLLAASLFTLPSGERLLALCVHHLVLDGESVPLLLRELAGCYQQADESRAQPAEPPQQHQYRELVRAQQVGAGRVRATADLAYWADQLAGAPSTLGPSGVASFPSGSTALPLASDLTQRLIPVQQLWQVSQFMVKATALAAALHRWSGQHDLTFGVPVANRAGGAFDEVLGPCLNTVVLRSRCTADTTLADLLRATRESVIEAFEHQSAPFDEVVRRLRPARSAGRTPYVDFMLNNVSTADWSGTLGAARLTSLDHDLQDEESNKFALTVTFSAREEGMLGTLAYRSGILAAEAAGQLAAEVAGLLNHFQQLADQPILALDPTGTTGPTRTTDPTKTTDPTKTTGPAETTDPTKTTETS
;
A
#
# COMPACT_ATOMS: atom_id res chain seq x y z
N MET A 1 26.21 -3.74 -11.27
CA MET A 1 26.81 -4.95 -10.71
C MET A 1 26.86 -4.81 -9.19
N ASP A 2 25.81 -5.18 -8.47
CA ASP A 2 25.73 -5.05 -7.01
C ASP A 2 25.04 -6.17 -6.17
N GLN A 3 25.84 -7.12 -5.68
CA GLN A 3 25.48 -8.49 -5.31
C GLN A 3 24.38 -8.47 -4.22
N SER A 4 23.15 -8.89 -4.53
CA SER A 4 22.09 -9.04 -3.53
C SER A 4 22.38 -10.29 -2.74
N VAL A 5 23.11 -10.08 -1.66
CA VAL A 5 23.15 -10.96 -0.50
C VAL A 5 21.69 -11.33 -0.17
N PRO A 6 21.32 -12.63 -0.19
CA PRO A 6 19.94 -13.03 0.02
C PRO A 6 19.48 -12.60 1.41
N THR A 7 18.39 -11.84 1.46
CA THR A 7 17.70 -11.46 2.70
C THR A 7 17.38 -12.74 3.47
N PRO A 8 17.83 -12.87 4.74
CA PRO A 8 17.72 -14.12 5.47
C PRO A 8 16.24 -14.50 5.64
N ALA A 9 15.91 -15.76 5.36
CA ALA A 9 14.54 -16.25 5.50
C ALA A 9 14.08 -16.13 6.96
N ILE A 10 13.01 -15.35 7.19
CA ILE A 10 12.37 -15.24 8.49
C ILE A 10 11.47 -16.47 8.67
N PRO A 11 11.55 -17.19 9.80
CA PRO A 11 10.64 -18.29 10.09
C PRO A 11 9.17 -17.84 10.05
N ALA A 12 8.26 -18.72 9.59
CA ALA A 12 6.81 -18.45 9.59
C ALA A 12 6.20 -18.27 11.00
N THR A 13 7.01 -18.43 12.06
CA THR A 13 6.64 -18.15 13.44
C THR A 13 7.23 -16.86 13.98
N GLN A 14 7.83 -16.03 13.12
CA GLN A 14 8.51 -14.80 13.50
C GLN A 14 8.05 -13.61 12.65
N LEU A 15 7.87 -12.47 13.30
CA LEU A 15 7.51 -11.18 12.70
C LEU A 15 8.48 -10.11 13.20
N PRO A 16 9.37 -9.53 12.38
CA PRO A 16 10.28 -8.48 12.80
C PRO A 16 9.55 -7.26 13.37
N LEU A 17 10.22 -6.52 14.25
CA LEU A 17 9.67 -5.30 14.81
C LEU A 17 9.92 -4.10 13.88
N SER A 18 8.86 -3.32 13.65
CA SER A 18 8.96 -1.94 13.14
C SER A 18 9.78 -1.06 14.07
N VAL A 19 10.17 0.14 13.64
CA VAL A 19 10.94 1.08 14.50
C VAL A 19 10.10 1.57 15.66
N ALA A 20 8.80 1.75 15.45
CA ALA A 20 7.88 2.09 16.52
C ALA A 20 7.78 0.94 17.54
N GLN A 21 7.67 -0.30 17.07
CA GLN A 21 7.66 -1.49 17.95
C GLN A 21 8.99 -1.71 18.65
N GLU A 22 10.13 -1.46 17.99
CA GLU A 22 11.45 -1.54 18.62
C GLU A 22 11.66 -0.43 19.64
N ALA A 23 11.13 0.77 19.40
CA ALA A 23 11.14 1.84 20.40
C ALA A 23 10.29 1.47 21.63
N MET A 24 9.17 0.78 21.46
CA MET A 24 8.39 0.21 22.57
C MET A 24 9.20 -0.87 23.32
N TRP A 25 9.90 -1.74 22.60
CA TRP A 25 10.82 -2.72 23.20
C TRP A 25 11.94 -2.06 24.02
N VAL A 26 12.61 -1.03 23.48
CA VAL A 26 13.65 -0.29 24.21
C VAL A 26 13.07 0.42 25.43
N THR A 27 11.88 1.01 25.31
CA THR A 27 11.18 1.64 26.44
C THR A 27 10.87 0.61 27.54
N TRP A 28 10.40 -0.57 27.16
CA TRP A 28 10.20 -1.68 28.08
C TRP A 28 11.50 -2.15 28.74
N GLN A 29 12.61 -2.28 28.01
CA GLN A 29 13.90 -2.68 28.61
C GLN A 29 14.39 -1.68 29.68
N LEU A 30 14.06 -0.39 29.53
CA LEU A 30 14.40 0.64 30.51
C LEU A 30 13.53 0.57 31.76
N ALA A 31 12.30 0.07 31.66
CA ALA A 31 11.35 0.03 32.77
C ALA A 31 10.33 -1.14 32.65
N PRO A 32 10.76 -2.41 32.76
CA PRO A 32 9.91 -3.57 32.46
C PRO A 32 8.76 -3.77 33.46
N ALA A 33 8.86 -3.12 34.63
CA ALA A 33 7.83 -3.14 35.67
C ALA A 33 6.68 -2.15 35.41
N LYS A 34 6.72 -1.35 34.33
CA LYS A 34 5.68 -0.36 34.03
C LYS A 34 4.55 -0.94 33.18
N TRP A 35 3.32 -0.52 33.49
CA TRP A 35 2.11 -0.79 32.71
C TRP A 35 1.95 0.23 31.57
N GLU A 36 2.93 0.33 30.69
CA GLU A 36 2.92 1.22 29.52
C GLU A 36 2.64 0.41 28.23
N HIS A 37 2.07 1.06 27.20
CA HIS A 37 1.80 0.42 25.90
C HIS A 37 0.88 -0.81 25.99
N ILE A 38 -0.14 -0.77 26.84
CA ILE A 38 -1.14 -1.84 26.94
C ILE A 38 -2.51 -1.30 26.56
N ILE A 39 -3.15 -2.01 25.63
CA ILE A 39 -4.55 -1.80 25.23
C ILE A 39 -5.39 -2.71 26.13
N SER A 40 -6.27 -2.10 26.91
CA SER A 40 -7.18 -2.81 27.82
C SER A 40 -8.61 -2.62 27.34
N LEU A 41 -9.25 -3.69 26.89
CA LEU A 41 -10.65 -3.70 26.47
C LEU A 41 -11.47 -4.33 27.62
N ALA A 42 -12.10 -3.49 28.44
CA ALA A 42 -12.98 -3.93 29.51
C ALA A 42 -14.43 -3.95 29.02
N LEU A 43 -14.91 -5.14 28.68
CA LEU A 43 -16.25 -5.33 28.12
C LEU A 43 -17.21 -5.74 29.25
N VAL A 44 -18.11 -4.85 29.66
CA VAL A 44 -19.17 -5.22 30.60
C VAL A 44 -20.19 -6.09 29.90
N VAL A 45 -20.51 -7.19 30.56
CA VAL A 45 -21.43 -8.20 30.06
C VAL A 45 -22.72 -8.11 30.86
N ASP A 46 -23.83 -7.89 30.16
CA ASP A 46 -25.18 -7.98 30.71
C ASP A 46 -25.90 -9.19 30.09
N GLY A 47 -26.27 -10.15 30.95
CA GLY A 47 -26.80 -11.46 30.57
C GLY A 47 -25.84 -12.64 30.80
N GLU A 48 -26.29 -13.85 30.44
CA GLU A 48 -25.54 -15.09 30.67
C GLU A 48 -24.64 -15.48 29.48
N LEU A 49 -23.34 -15.70 29.75
CA LEU A 49 -22.36 -16.20 28.76
C LEU A 49 -22.26 -17.72 28.74
N GLU A 50 -22.27 -18.31 27.54
CA GLU A 50 -21.95 -19.71 27.32
C GLU A 50 -20.43 -19.93 27.38
N LEU A 51 -19.88 -20.17 28.59
CA LEU A 51 -18.43 -20.31 28.82
C LEU A 51 -17.71 -21.27 27.86
N PRO A 52 -18.23 -22.47 27.51
CA PRO A 52 -17.56 -23.36 26.55
C PRO A 52 -17.46 -22.76 25.14
N ARG A 53 -18.38 -21.87 24.78
CA ARG A 53 -18.38 -21.17 23.49
C ARG A 53 -17.41 -20.01 23.50
N LEU A 54 -17.40 -19.22 24.57
CA LEU A 54 -16.41 -18.15 24.75
C LEU A 54 -14.97 -18.70 24.74
N ARG A 55 -14.72 -19.83 25.43
CA ARG A 55 -13.41 -20.52 25.37
C ARG A 55 -13.01 -20.91 23.95
N ARG A 56 -13.94 -21.44 23.16
CA ARG A 56 -13.70 -21.79 21.76
C ARG A 56 -13.46 -20.55 20.91
N ALA A 57 -14.24 -19.49 21.08
CA ALA A 57 -14.07 -18.23 20.36
C ALA A 57 -12.69 -17.60 20.62
N VAL A 58 -12.25 -17.57 21.89
CA VAL A 58 -10.91 -17.09 22.27
C VAL A 58 -9.80 -17.95 21.64
N ALA A 59 -9.92 -19.28 21.70
CA ALA A 59 -8.94 -20.17 21.06
C ALA A 59 -8.89 -19.99 19.53
N GLN A 60 -10.03 -19.70 18.88
CA GLN A 60 -10.06 -19.37 17.46
C GLN A 60 -9.34 -18.04 17.17
N LEU A 61 -9.56 -17.01 17.98
CA LEU A 61 -8.83 -15.74 17.87
C LEU A 61 -7.32 -15.92 18.02
N MET A 62 -6.85 -16.68 19.01
CA MET A 62 -5.40 -16.92 19.23
C MET A 62 -4.74 -17.77 18.13
N ARG A 63 -5.55 -18.58 17.45
CA ARG A 63 -5.12 -19.31 16.25
C ARG A 63 -5.02 -18.37 15.05
N ARG A 64 -6.02 -17.49 14.90
CA ARG A 64 -6.15 -16.52 13.81
C ARG A 64 -5.12 -15.40 13.87
N HIS A 65 -4.73 -14.97 15.08
CA HIS A 65 -3.81 -13.86 15.34
C HIS A 65 -2.65 -14.32 16.24
N PRO A 66 -1.66 -15.05 15.69
CA PRO A 66 -0.58 -15.68 16.46
C PRO A 66 0.39 -14.68 17.11
N GLU A 67 0.45 -13.44 16.65
CA GLU A 67 1.21 -12.35 17.26
C GLU A 67 0.75 -12.05 18.69
N LEU A 68 -0.51 -12.35 19.03
CA LEU A 68 -1.06 -12.20 20.38
C LEU A 68 -0.42 -13.17 21.40
N ARG A 69 0.09 -14.32 20.93
CA ARG A 69 0.76 -15.34 21.75
C ARG A 69 2.28 -15.32 21.65
N ALA A 70 2.85 -14.31 21.00
CA ALA A 70 4.28 -14.20 20.76
C ALA A 70 5.07 -13.80 22.01
N ARG A 71 6.40 -13.87 21.89
CA ARG A 71 7.39 -13.19 22.73
C ARG A 71 8.31 -12.37 21.83
N VAL A 72 9.03 -11.38 22.35
CA VAL A 72 10.10 -10.69 21.63
C VAL A 72 11.39 -11.50 21.70
N ALA A 73 11.89 -11.92 20.55
CA ALA A 73 13.12 -12.67 20.42
C ALA A 73 14.09 -11.99 19.46
N ARG A 74 15.33 -12.50 19.42
CA ARG A 74 16.29 -12.12 18.38
C ARG A 74 16.06 -12.99 17.15
N GLY A 75 15.65 -12.37 16.06
CA GLY A 75 15.52 -12.98 14.74
C GLY A 75 16.70 -12.63 13.84
N ALA A 76 16.58 -13.05 12.57
CA ALA A 76 17.61 -12.84 11.56
C ALA A 76 17.79 -11.35 11.20
N GLU A 77 16.75 -10.53 11.38
CA GLU A 77 16.72 -9.11 11.00
C GLU A 77 16.59 -8.17 12.20
N GLY A 78 17.10 -8.61 13.36
CA GLY A 78 17.04 -7.84 14.60
C GLY A 78 16.01 -8.42 15.57
N ARG A 79 15.21 -7.58 16.21
CA ARG A 79 14.15 -8.05 17.11
C ARG A 79 12.91 -8.45 16.33
N CYS A 80 12.23 -9.49 16.80
CA CYS A 80 10.99 -9.99 16.22
C CYS A 80 10.03 -10.46 17.31
N LEU A 81 8.73 -10.43 17.02
CA LEU A 81 7.74 -11.26 17.68
C LEU A 81 7.95 -12.70 17.21
N ASP A 82 8.09 -13.63 18.14
CA ASP A 82 8.32 -15.05 17.90
C ASP A 82 7.31 -15.86 18.71
N TRP A 83 6.51 -16.67 18.04
CA TRP A 83 5.54 -17.57 18.66
C TRP A 83 5.89 -19.04 18.43
N SER A 84 7.15 -19.35 18.07
CA SER A 84 7.64 -20.72 17.97
C SER A 84 7.40 -21.48 19.27
N GLY A 85 6.78 -22.67 19.17
CA GLY A 85 6.50 -23.53 20.33
C GLY A 85 5.26 -23.14 21.13
N THR A 86 4.44 -22.19 20.66
CA THR A 86 3.15 -21.84 21.27
C THR A 86 1.97 -22.43 20.48
N THR A 87 0.82 -22.55 21.11
CA THR A 87 -0.45 -23.06 20.56
C THR A 87 -1.59 -22.08 20.86
N GLU A 88 -2.79 -22.30 20.30
CA GLU A 88 -3.98 -21.51 20.65
C GLU A 88 -4.37 -21.58 22.13
N GLU A 89 -3.89 -22.59 22.86
CA GLU A 89 -4.13 -22.77 24.29
C GLU A 89 -3.14 -21.96 25.16
N THR A 90 -2.12 -21.36 24.54
CA THR A 90 -1.11 -20.56 25.26
C THR A 90 -1.70 -19.30 25.90
N VAL A 91 -2.78 -18.76 25.33
CA VAL A 91 -3.58 -17.69 25.94
C VAL A 91 -4.97 -18.24 26.28
N PRO A 92 -5.14 -18.85 27.47
CA PRO A 92 -6.43 -19.38 27.87
C PRO A 92 -7.37 -18.27 28.33
N LEU A 93 -8.69 -18.51 28.20
CA LEU A 93 -9.68 -17.75 28.95
C LEU A 93 -9.56 -18.11 30.44
N VAL A 94 -9.10 -17.15 31.24
CA VAL A 94 -9.01 -17.30 32.69
C VAL A 94 -10.30 -16.78 33.32
N VAL A 95 -11.02 -17.63 34.05
CA VAL A 95 -12.24 -17.22 34.77
C VAL A 95 -11.86 -16.99 36.24
N ARG A 96 -12.19 -15.81 36.77
CA ARG A 96 -11.94 -15.46 38.18
C ARG A 96 -13.18 -14.85 38.80
N GLU A 97 -13.54 -15.38 39.96
CA GLU A 97 -14.48 -14.73 40.86
C GLU A 97 -13.69 -13.85 41.85
N VAL A 98 -14.11 -12.60 42.00
CA VAL A 98 -13.45 -11.62 42.87
C VAL A 98 -14.49 -10.93 43.74
N ASN A 99 -14.20 -10.78 45.03
CA ASN A 99 -15.12 -10.15 45.99
C ASN A 99 -14.79 -8.67 46.22
N THR A 100 -14.41 -7.96 45.16
CA THR A 100 -14.01 -6.53 45.19
C THR A 100 -14.84 -5.73 44.19
N SER A 101 -14.80 -4.40 44.29
CA SER A 101 -15.46 -3.55 43.28
C SER A 101 -14.84 -3.79 41.89
N ARG A 102 -15.62 -3.49 40.84
CA ARG A 102 -15.18 -3.58 39.44
C ARG A 102 -13.90 -2.77 39.19
N THR A 103 -13.84 -1.56 39.71
CA THR A 103 -12.68 -0.66 39.58
C THR A 103 -11.44 -1.25 40.24
N THR A 104 -11.55 -1.77 41.47
CA THR A 104 -10.44 -2.43 42.16
C THR A 104 -9.98 -3.69 41.43
N ALA A 105 -10.92 -4.50 40.92
CA ALA A 105 -10.60 -5.71 40.17
C ALA A 105 -9.86 -5.39 38.84
N LEU A 106 -10.34 -4.39 38.09
CA LEU A 106 -9.68 -3.94 36.86
C LEU A 106 -8.30 -3.31 37.14
N ALA A 107 -8.16 -2.56 38.23
CA ALA A 107 -6.86 -2.03 38.64
C ALA A 107 -5.89 -3.16 39.01
N ALA A 108 -6.34 -4.18 39.73
CA ALA A 108 -5.53 -5.34 40.09
C ALA A 108 -5.13 -6.20 38.86
N ALA A 109 -5.93 -6.17 37.79
CA ALA A 109 -5.62 -6.88 36.54
C ALA A 109 -4.54 -6.19 35.68
N ARG A 110 -4.15 -4.94 36.02
CA ARG A 110 -3.07 -4.17 35.35
C ARG A 110 -1.67 -4.71 35.69
N VAL A 111 -1.35 -5.90 35.20
CA VAL A 111 -0.07 -6.59 35.43
C VAL A 111 0.86 -6.51 34.21
N PRO A 112 2.03 -5.85 34.25
CA PRO A 112 2.91 -5.68 33.08
C PRO A 112 3.20 -6.97 32.32
N PHE A 113 3.37 -6.88 31.00
CA PHE A 113 3.79 -8.01 30.17
C PHE A 113 5.32 -8.17 30.23
N ASP A 114 5.79 -9.41 30.36
CA ASP A 114 7.18 -9.76 30.08
C ASP A 114 7.32 -10.02 28.58
N LEU A 115 7.96 -9.08 27.87
CA LEU A 115 8.13 -9.19 26.43
C LEU A 115 9.10 -10.31 26.07
N GLU A 116 10.04 -10.75 26.91
CA GLU A 116 10.97 -11.83 26.56
C GLU A 116 10.32 -13.22 26.63
N SER A 117 9.39 -13.40 27.56
CA SER A 117 8.74 -14.70 27.79
C SER A 117 7.43 -14.87 27.03
N GLY A 118 6.65 -13.79 26.82
CA GLY A 118 5.28 -13.87 26.31
C GLY A 118 4.34 -14.68 27.23
N PRO A 119 3.08 -14.93 26.82
CA PRO A 119 2.40 -14.37 25.66
C PRO A 119 2.03 -12.88 25.84
N LEU A 120 1.77 -12.18 24.74
CA LEU A 120 1.50 -10.72 24.71
C LEU A 120 0.01 -10.35 24.74
N ALA A 121 -0.85 -11.31 25.08
CA ALA A 121 -2.28 -11.14 25.29
C ALA A 121 -2.75 -11.92 26.52
N ARG A 122 -3.79 -11.41 27.17
CA ARG A 122 -4.51 -12.07 28.27
C ARG A 122 -6.00 -11.85 28.09
N VAL A 123 -6.76 -12.91 28.31
CA VAL A 123 -8.23 -12.87 28.27
C VAL A 123 -8.77 -13.40 29.59
N GLU A 124 -9.52 -12.55 30.27
CA GLU A 124 -10.03 -12.85 31.60
C GLU A 124 -11.53 -12.58 31.68
N LEU A 125 -12.28 -13.49 32.26
CA LEU A 125 -13.65 -13.23 32.68
C LEU A 125 -13.64 -13.01 34.18
N LEU A 126 -13.84 -11.76 34.58
CA LEU A 126 -13.90 -11.33 35.97
C LEU A 126 -15.37 -11.22 36.38
N THR A 127 -15.74 -11.95 37.43
CA THR A 127 -17.10 -11.93 37.98
C THR A 127 -17.05 -11.44 39.41
N GLY A 128 -17.74 -10.32 39.66
CA GLY A 128 -17.98 -9.77 40.99
C GLY A 128 -19.39 -10.06 41.50
N PRO A 129 -19.79 -9.45 42.63
CA PRO A 129 -21.10 -9.69 43.25
C PRO A 129 -22.30 -9.35 42.34
N ASP A 130 -22.16 -8.31 41.53
CA ASP A 130 -23.23 -7.70 40.71
C ASP A 130 -22.75 -7.27 39.31
N TRP A 131 -21.54 -7.68 38.91
CA TRP A 131 -20.96 -7.31 37.63
C TRP A 131 -20.18 -8.46 37.01
N THR A 132 -20.15 -8.50 35.68
CA THR A 132 -19.29 -9.39 34.90
C THR A 132 -18.55 -8.58 33.85
N VAL A 133 -17.24 -8.77 33.74
CA VAL A 133 -16.40 -8.12 32.75
C VAL A 133 -15.57 -9.16 32.00
N LEU A 134 -15.67 -9.14 30.68
CA LEU A 134 -14.70 -9.78 29.79
C LEU A 134 -13.57 -8.79 29.53
N LEU A 135 -12.43 -9.03 30.15
CA LEU A 135 -11.23 -8.22 29.99
C LEU A 135 -10.31 -8.85 28.92
N ILE A 136 -10.04 -8.10 27.86
CA ILE A 136 -9.02 -8.46 26.86
C ILE A 136 -7.89 -7.43 26.99
N ALA A 137 -6.76 -7.87 27.52
CA ALA A 137 -5.55 -7.05 27.66
C ALA A 137 -4.49 -7.51 26.66
N VAL A 138 -3.95 -6.57 25.89
CA VAL A 138 -3.03 -6.83 24.79
C VAL A 138 -1.92 -5.80 24.78
N HIS A 139 -0.67 -6.24 24.66
CA HIS A 139 0.43 -5.31 24.53
C HIS A 139 0.38 -4.63 23.16
N HIS A 140 0.39 -3.30 23.11
CA HIS A 140 0.22 -2.48 21.91
C HIS A 140 1.30 -2.76 20.84
N ILE A 141 2.41 -3.42 21.20
CA ILE A 141 3.40 -3.94 20.24
C ILE A 141 2.80 -4.94 19.24
N THR A 142 1.66 -5.59 19.53
CA THR A 142 1.03 -6.58 18.65
C THR A 142 -0.07 -5.98 17.77
N LEU A 143 -0.77 -4.91 18.20
CA LEU A 143 -1.94 -4.38 17.49
C LEU A 143 -2.19 -2.88 17.72
N ASP A 144 -3.03 -2.25 16.89
CA ASP A 144 -3.49 -0.85 17.02
C ASP A 144 -5.01 -0.68 17.18
N GLY A 145 -5.49 0.55 17.29
CA GLY A 145 -6.92 0.85 17.53
C GLY A 145 -7.86 0.42 16.38
N ALA A 146 -7.37 0.33 15.14
CA ALA A 146 -8.17 -0.19 14.03
C ALA A 146 -8.25 -1.73 14.07
N SER A 147 -7.25 -2.41 14.65
CA SER A 147 -7.31 -3.85 14.92
C SER A 147 -8.39 -4.22 15.92
N VAL A 148 -8.82 -3.30 16.80
CA VAL A 148 -9.88 -3.55 17.79
C VAL A 148 -11.21 -3.87 17.10
N HIS A 149 -11.52 -3.20 15.99
CA HIS A 149 -12.70 -3.47 15.17
C HIS A 149 -12.72 -4.90 14.64
N VAL A 150 -11.60 -5.32 14.05
CA VAL A 150 -11.42 -6.68 13.53
C VAL A 150 -11.53 -7.70 14.66
N LEU A 151 -10.84 -7.46 15.78
CA LEU A 151 -10.78 -8.39 16.90
C LEU A 151 -12.15 -8.63 17.54
N LEU A 152 -12.94 -7.56 17.73
CA LEU A 152 -14.26 -7.66 18.37
C LEU A 152 -15.34 -8.20 17.40
N ASP A 153 -15.28 -7.87 16.11
CA ASP A 153 -16.17 -8.50 15.13
C ASP A 153 -15.91 -10.00 15.00
N GLU A 154 -14.64 -10.40 14.92
CA GLU A 154 -14.28 -11.82 14.88
C GLU A 154 -14.61 -12.56 16.18
N LEU A 155 -14.45 -11.92 17.34
CA LEU A 155 -14.92 -12.47 18.62
C LEU A 155 -16.43 -12.74 18.58
N ARG A 156 -17.20 -11.76 18.09
CA ARG A 156 -18.66 -11.86 17.97
C ARG A 156 -19.08 -12.99 17.02
N ARG A 157 -18.43 -13.09 15.86
CA ARG A 157 -18.69 -14.14 14.86
C ARG A 157 -18.30 -15.52 15.35
N ALA A 158 -17.11 -15.65 15.95
CA ALA A 158 -16.66 -16.89 16.54
C ALA A 158 -17.55 -17.34 17.70
N TYR A 159 -18.02 -16.39 18.52
CA TYR A 159 -19.00 -16.67 19.56
C TYR A 159 -20.35 -17.04 18.97
N ALA A 160 -20.79 -16.49 17.84
CA ALA A 160 -21.99 -16.93 17.13
C ALA A 160 -21.87 -18.34 16.52
N GLY A 161 -20.69 -18.97 16.58
CA GLY A 161 -20.44 -20.32 16.07
C GLY A 161 -19.82 -20.35 14.68
N GLU A 162 -19.43 -19.20 14.14
CA GLU A 162 -18.64 -19.13 12.91
C GLU A 162 -17.22 -19.69 13.15
N GLN A 163 -16.69 -20.38 12.14
CA GLN A 163 -15.31 -20.83 12.15
C GLN A 163 -14.43 -19.75 11.51
N LEU A 164 -13.56 -19.13 12.30
CA LEU A 164 -12.61 -18.12 11.81
C LEU A 164 -11.60 -18.75 10.87
N ALA A 165 -11.11 -17.92 9.94
CA ALA A 165 -10.07 -18.27 8.99
C ALA A 165 -8.76 -18.71 9.70
N PRO A 166 -7.87 -19.43 9.00
CA PRO A 166 -6.52 -19.68 9.50
C PRO A 166 -5.74 -18.36 9.71
N PRO A 167 -4.58 -18.40 10.41
CA PRO A 167 -3.75 -17.22 10.58
C PRO A 167 -3.46 -16.49 9.27
N ASP A 168 -3.43 -15.16 9.37
CA ASP A 168 -3.15 -14.30 8.23
C ASP A 168 -1.80 -14.66 7.63
N ASP A 169 -1.67 -14.38 6.33
CA ASP A 169 -0.33 -14.23 5.79
C ASP A 169 0.41 -13.19 6.63
N LEU A 170 1.68 -13.41 6.85
CA LEU A 170 2.55 -12.58 7.67
C LEU A 170 3.81 -12.27 6.91
N THR A 171 3.94 -12.33 5.59
CA THR A 171 3.09 -11.90 4.48
C THR A 171 2.49 -10.47 4.44
N PRO A 172 2.07 -9.71 5.48
CA PRO A 172 1.96 -8.22 5.50
C PRO A 172 2.76 -7.40 6.47
N LEU A 173 2.83 -7.94 7.66
CA LEU A 173 3.30 -7.23 8.82
C LEU A 173 4.82 -7.13 8.80
N ILE A 174 5.55 -8.12 8.26
CA ILE A 174 7.02 -8.07 8.14
C ILE A 174 7.39 -6.92 7.25
N GLU A 175 6.64 -6.73 6.19
CA GLU A 175 6.96 -5.69 5.27
C GLU A 175 6.50 -4.35 5.76
N HIS A 176 5.40 -4.25 6.50
CA HIS A 176 5.21 -3.09 7.37
C HIS A 176 6.40 -2.84 8.33
N ALA A 177 7.02 -3.88 8.89
CA ALA A 177 8.07 -3.73 9.90
C ALA A 177 9.39 -3.24 9.34
N ARG A 178 9.94 -3.91 8.31
CA ARG A 178 11.04 -3.29 7.60
C ARG A 178 10.55 -1.99 6.93
N ARG A 179 9.21 -1.65 6.84
CA ARG A 179 8.67 -0.31 6.47
C ARG A 179 8.97 0.87 7.32
N SER A 180 9.15 0.54 8.55
CA SER A 180 9.40 1.55 9.52
C SER A 180 10.91 1.78 9.62
N ARG A 181 11.69 0.69 9.53
CA ARG A 181 13.14 0.64 9.76
C ARG A 181 13.93 1.60 8.93
N ALA A 182 13.42 1.85 7.77
CA ALA A 182 14.26 2.09 6.67
C ALA A 182 13.74 3.44 6.07
N ALA A 183 12.48 3.83 6.23
CA ALA A 183 12.05 5.21 6.33
C ALA A 183 12.79 5.91 7.48
N ALA A 184 13.03 5.21 8.59
CA ALA A 184 13.80 5.74 9.70
C ALA A 184 15.29 5.92 9.39
N ASP A 185 15.97 4.86 8.94
CA ASP A 185 17.44 4.81 8.98
C ASP A 185 18.10 4.73 7.60
N GLY A 186 17.37 4.33 6.56
CA GLY A 186 17.93 4.32 5.22
C GLY A 186 17.42 5.48 4.38
N ALA A 187 17.74 5.45 3.09
CA ALA A 187 17.90 6.69 2.37
C ALA A 187 16.70 7.15 1.57
N SER A 188 15.77 6.29 1.20
CA SER A 188 14.47 6.80 0.77
C SER A 188 13.66 7.39 1.92
N GLY A 189 14.10 7.22 3.17
CA GLY A 189 13.51 7.89 4.33
C GLY A 189 13.86 9.38 4.49
N GLU A 190 14.92 9.86 3.84
CA GLU A 190 15.39 11.22 4.07
C GLU A 190 14.37 12.35 3.66
N PRO A 191 13.30 12.21 2.83
CA PRO A 191 12.49 13.36 2.42
C PRO A 191 11.49 13.66 3.51
N LEU A 192 11.07 12.60 4.20
CA LEU A 192 10.42 12.70 5.48
C LEU A 192 11.34 13.39 6.48
N ARG A 193 12.58 12.91 6.62
CA ARG A 193 13.49 13.44 7.63
C ARG A 193 13.82 14.90 7.37
N SER A 194 13.98 15.29 6.11
CA SER A 194 14.22 16.67 5.70
C SER A 194 13.02 17.55 6.02
N TYR A 195 11.81 17.14 5.63
CA TYR A 195 10.59 17.85 6.01
C TYR A 195 10.47 18.01 7.52
N TRP A 196 10.62 16.92 8.29
CA TRP A 196 10.46 16.95 9.74
C TRP A 196 11.57 17.75 10.44
N ARG A 197 12.78 17.74 9.87
CA ARG A 197 13.90 18.58 10.33
C ARG A 197 13.60 20.05 10.13
N GLU A 198 12.98 20.42 9.01
CA GLU A 198 12.58 21.81 8.71
C GLU A 198 11.34 22.24 9.50
N ALA A 199 10.29 21.42 9.50
CA ALA A 199 9.04 21.70 10.21
C ALA A 199 9.25 21.89 11.72
N LEU A 200 10.21 21.15 12.30
CA LEU A 200 10.58 21.22 13.72
C LEU A 200 11.92 21.94 13.95
N ALA A 201 12.42 22.68 12.97
CA ALA A 201 13.66 23.44 13.13
C ALA A 201 13.49 24.56 14.16
N GLU A 202 14.55 24.85 14.92
CA GLU A 202 14.62 26.04 15.78
C GLU A 202 13.43 26.12 16.78
N LEU A 203 13.14 25.02 17.47
CA LEU A 203 12.11 25.04 18.50
C LEU A 203 12.54 25.92 19.68
N PRO A 204 11.71 26.88 20.10
CA PRO A 204 11.97 27.62 21.33
C PRO A 204 11.88 26.69 22.54
N PRO A 205 12.50 27.05 23.68
CA PRO A 205 12.39 26.27 24.91
C PRO A 205 10.93 26.02 25.26
N ALA A 206 10.58 24.74 25.47
CA ALA A 206 9.23 24.35 25.84
C ALA A 206 8.81 25.03 27.14
N ARG A 207 7.61 25.61 27.16
CA ARG A 207 6.90 25.84 28.42
C ARG A 207 6.03 24.61 28.64
N LEU A 208 6.36 23.88 29.69
CA LEU A 208 5.68 22.63 30.02
C LEU A 208 4.24 22.92 30.48
N LEU A 209 3.39 21.90 30.38
CA LEU A 209 2.07 21.94 30.99
C LEU A 209 2.33 22.10 32.50
N PRO A 210 1.57 22.96 33.18
CA PRO A 210 1.79 23.23 34.59
C PRO A 210 1.87 21.91 35.38
N ASP A 211 2.86 21.82 36.25
CA ASP A 211 2.97 20.71 37.22
C ASP A 211 2.04 21.01 38.41
N VAL A 212 1.67 19.99 39.17
CA VAL A 212 0.83 20.10 40.38
C VAL A 212 1.43 21.10 41.38
N ALA A 213 2.75 21.32 41.37
CA ALA A 213 3.42 22.33 42.18
C ALA A 213 3.08 23.77 41.80
N ASP A 214 2.79 24.05 40.51
CA ASP A 214 2.55 25.40 39.99
C ASP A 214 1.06 25.82 40.09
N LEU A 215 0.13 24.85 40.19
CA LEU A 215 -1.30 25.11 40.38
C LEU A 215 -1.77 25.01 41.83
N ALA A 216 -0.97 24.45 42.74
CA ALA A 216 -1.31 24.35 44.16
C ALA A 216 -1.51 25.73 44.82
N GLU A 217 -0.83 26.78 44.34
CA GLU A 217 -1.06 28.16 44.81
C GLU A 217 -2.36 28.79 44.27
N ALA A 218 -2.93 28.26 43.17
CA ALA A 218 -4.16 28.78 42.57
C ALA A 218 -5.45 28.11 43.09
N LEU A 219 -5.32 26.93 43.71
CA LEU A 219 -6.43 26.08 44.15
C LEU A 219 -6.77 26.20 45.64
N ASP A 220 -6.07 27.04 46.40
CA ASP A 220 -6.35 27.35 47.81
C ASP A 220 -7.73 28.04 48.05
N HIS A 221 -8.56 28.15 47.00
CA HIS A 221 -9.86 28.83 46.99
C HIS A 221 -11.03 28.01 46.39
N ALA A 222 -10.85 26.71 46.13
CA ALA A 222 -11.97 25.83 45.77
C ALA A 222 -12.29 24.89 46.93
N ASP A 223 -13.31 25.28 47.69
CA ASP A 223 -13.81 24.65 48.92
C ASP A 223 -14.11 23.14 48.81
N ASP A 224 -13.88 22.49 49.95
CA ASP A 224 -14.36 21.18 50.40
C ASP A 224 -15.72 20.74 49.83
N THR A 225 -15.71 19.65 49.06
CA THR A 225 -16.78 18.64 49.16
C THR A 225 -16.18 17.24 49.12
N ASP A 226 -16.14 16.67 50.32
CA ASP A 226 -15.88 15.29 50.67
C ASP A 226 -16.99 14.34 50.15
N ASP A 227 -16.65 13.06 49.96
CA ASP A 227 -17.52 11.92 49.65
C ASP A 227 -18.22 11.89 48.28
N THR A 228 -17.61 11.15 47.33
CA THR A 228 -18.24 10.05 46.57
C THR A 228 -17.21 9.39 45.65
N ASP A 229 -17.49 8.17 45.24
CA ASP A 229 -16.76 7.29 44.31
C ASP A 229 -16.48 7.89 42.90
N ASP A 230 -16.28 9.20 42.76
CA ASP A 230 -16.53 9.96 41.53
C ASP A 230 -15.26 10.27 40.70
N ASP A 231 -14.88 9.28 39.89
CA ASP A 231 -15.00 9.35 38.43
C ASP A 231 -14.69 10.65 37.66
N SER A 232 -13.63 11.40 37.99
CA SER A 232 -13.08 12.42 37.08
C SER A 232 -12.38 11.84 35.82
N ARG A 233 -12.71 10.59 35.44
CA ARG A 233 -12.35 9.96 34.15
C ARG A 233 -13.53 9.89 33.20
N TRP A 234 -14.59 10.66 33.44
CA TRP A 234 -15.77 10.56 32.60
C TRP A 234 -15.58 11.32 31.28
N PRO A 235 -15.86 10.70 30.13
CA PRO A 235 -15.94 11.42 28.86
C PRO A 235 -16.96 12.55 28.94
N VAL A 236 -16.56 13.75 28.53
CA VAL A 236 -17.52 14.84 28.33
C VAL A 236 -18.26 14.60 27.03
N ALA A 237 -19.57 14.40 27.11
CA ALA A 237 -20.41 14.36 25.92
C ALA A 237 -20.40 15.73 25.26
N LEU A 238 -20.06 15.78 23.97
CA LEU A 238 -20.20 17.00 23.18
C LEU A 238 -21.67 17.23 22.90
N ASP A 239 -22.12 18.46 23.15
CA ASP A 239 -23.48 18.88 22.86
C ASP A 239 -23.77 18.65 21.34
N PRO A 240 -24.87 17.98 20.98
CA PRO A 240 -25.20 17.70 19.57
C PRO A 240 -25.37 18.97 18.73
N GLU A 241 -25.96 20.03 19.28
CA GLU A 241 -26.14 21.31 18.60
C GLU A 241 -24.79 22.00 18.38
N LEU A 242 -23.92 21.98 19.39
CA LEU A 242 -22.54 22.47 19.24
C LEU A 242 -21.79 21.67 18.17
N THR A 243 -21.97 20.34 18.13
CA THR A 243 -21.32 19.45 17.15
C THR A 243 -21.73 19.79 15.71
N GLU A 244 -23.03 20.00 15.46
CA GLU A 244 -23.51 20.40 14.13
C GLU A 244 -22.98 21.78 13.75
N ARG A 245 -22.97 22.75 14.67
CA ARG A 245 -22.42 24.07 14.38
C ARG A 245 -20.92 24.05 14.09
N VAL A 246 -20.15 23.16 14.72
CA VAL A 246 -18.74 22.90 14.35
C VAL A 246 -18.65 22.35 12.93
N ARG A 247 -19.54 21.43 12.53
CA ARG A 247 -19.58 20.87 11.16
C ARG A 247 -19.95 21.92 10.13
N GLU A 248 -20.94 22.76 10.41
CA GLU A 248 -21.35 23.88 9.55
C GLU A 248 -20.20 24.86 9.35
N LEU A 249 -19.52 25.26 10.42
CA LEU A 249 -18.33 26.12 10.32
C LEU A 249 -17.21 25.46 9.51
N ALA A 250 -16.99 24.15 9.71
CA ALA A 250 -16.00 23.40 8.94
C ALA A 250 -16.31 23.44 7.43
N VAL A 251 -17.59 23.28 7.06
CA VAL A 251 -18.05 23.41 5.67
C VAL A 251 -17.89 24.85 5.15
N GLU A 252 -18.27 25.85 5.93
CA GLU A 252 -18.16 27.27 5.57
C GLU A 252 -16.70 27.67 5.27
N LEU A 253 -15.77 27.22 6.11
CA LEU A 253 -14.34 27.49 5.94
C LEU A 253 -13.64 26.49 5.00
N GLY A 254 -14.34 25.48 4.47
CA GLY A 254 -13.74 24.44 3.62
C GLY A 254 -12.61 23.66 4.33
N ILE A 255 -12.77 23.39 5.62
CA ILE A 255 -11.83 22.65 6.48
C ILE A 255 -12.52 21.44 7.09
N SER A 256 -11.78 20.56 7.79
CA SER A 256 -12.38 19.38 8.42
C SER A 256 -12.90 19.67 9.84
N TYR A 257 -13.94 18.96 10.28
CA TYR A 257 -14.38 18.95 11.68
C TYR A 257 -13.22 18.70 12.65
N PHE A 258 -12.33 17.77 12.31
CA PHE A 258 -11.13 17.46 13.08
C PHE A 258 -10.17 18.67 13.18
N THR A 259 -10.02 19.45 12.12
CA THR A 259 -9.19 20.67 12.11
C THR A 259 -9.76 21.73 13.06
N VAL A 260 -11.09 21.90 13.09
CA VAL A 260 -11.74 22.84 14.02
C VAL A 260 -11.48 22.45 15.47
N MET A 261 -11.72 21.18 15.80
CA MET A 261 -11.51 20.65 17.15
C MET A 261 -10.03 20.70 17.56
N LEU A 262 -9.09 20.45 16.64
CA LEU A 262 -7.65 20.58 16.89
C LEU A 262 -7.22 22.04 17.08
N GLY A 263 -7.80 22.98 16.32
CA GLY A 263 -7.53 24.41 16.46
C GLY A 263 -7.92 24.96 17.83
N ALA A 264 -9.08 24.56 18.33
CA ALA A 264 -9.51 24.89 19.69
C ALA A 264 -8.50 24.41 20.76
N LEU A 265 -7.86 23.25 20.54
CA LEU A 265 -6.86 22.71 21.47
C LEU A 265 -5.60 23.58 21.47
N PHE A 266 -5.12 24.01 20.30
CA PHE A 266 -3.97 24.89 20.22
C PHE A 266 -4.19 26.24 20.93
N VAL A 267 -5.40 26.81 20.81
CA VAL A 267 -5.74 28.05 21.54
C VAL A 267 -5.82 27.83 23.04
N THR A 268 -6.39 26.71 23.47
CA THR A 268 -6.46 26.32 24.88
C THR A 268 -5.05 26.15 25.47
N LEU A 269 -4.17 25.43 24.77
CA LEU A 269 -2.78 25.24 25.20
C LEU A 269 -1.98 26.55 25.20
N HIS A 270 -2.24 27.45 24.26
CA HIS A 270 -1.64 28.78 24.23
C HIS A 270 -2.02 29.58 25.47
N HIS A 271 -3.31 29.61 25.83
CA HIS A 271 -3.81 30.24 27.04
C HIS A 271 -3.13 29.69 28.30
N HIS A 272 -3.09 28.36 28.44
CA HIS A 272 -2.58 27.73 29.66
C HIS A 272 -1.06 27.64 29.78
N THR A 273 -0.29 27.85 28.71
CA THR A 273 1.19 27.77 28.76
C THR A 273 1.88 29.10 28.43
N GLY A 274 1.14 30.06 27.86
CA GLY A 274 1.70 31.28 27.28
C GLY A 274 2.62 31.02 26.08
N SER A 275 2.67 29.80 25.55
CA SER A 275 3.53 29.44 24.40
C SER A 275 2.86 29.88 23.10
N THR A 276 3.59 30.60 22.26
CA THR A 276 3.15 30.98 20.90
C THR A 276 3.60 30.00 19.84
N ASP A 277 4.30 28.93 20.22
CA ASP A 277 4.82 27.90 19.32
C ASP A 277 4.65 26.55 20.02
N LEU A 278 3.65 25.80 19.58
CA LEU A 278 3.12 24.62 20.27
C LEU A 278 3.28 23.38 19.40
N ILE A 279 3.49 22.23 20.05
CA ILE A 279 3.49 20.92 19.40
C ILE A 279 2.34 20.08 19.97
N VAL A 280 1.47 19.60 19.09
CA VAL A 280 0.45 18.59 19.42
C VAL A 280 0.62 17.40 18.48
N SER A 281 0.75 16.20 19.04
CA SER A 281 0.83 14.98 18.25
C SER A 281 -0.56 14.54 17.79
N VAL A 282 -0.69 14.09 16.53
CA VAL A 282 -1.94 13.48 16.03
C VAL A 282 -1.67 12.06 15.50
N PRO A 283 -2.60 11.11 15.63
CA PRO A 283 -2.43 9.78 15.10
C PRO A 283 -2.46 9.79 13.57
N TYR A 284 -1.59 9.00 12.98
CA TYR A 284 -1.57 8.67 11.56
C TYR A 284 -1.82 7.16 11.46
N HIS A 285 -2.93 6.77 10.83
CA HIS A 285 -3.40 5.38 10.86
C HIS A 285 -2.44 4.37 10.21
N GLY A 286 -1.54 4.80 9.32
CA GLY A 286 -0.47 3.96 8.77
C GLY A 286 -0.92 2.76 7.92
N ARG A 287 -2.24 2.60 7.71
CA ARG A 287 -2.91 1.58 6.91
C ARG A 287 -3.24 2.11 5.50
N SER A 288 -2.27 2.77 4.87
CA SER A 288 -2.41 3.32 3.51
C SER A 288 -2.39 2.25 2.41
N GLU A 289 -2.10 1.00 2.78
CA GLU A 289 -1.99 -0.13 1.87
C GLU A 289 -3.24 -0.99 1.97
N LYS A 290 -3.82 -1.36 0.83
CA LYS A 290 -5.07 -2.15 0.72
C LYS A 290 -4.97 -3.44 1.52
N GLU A 291 -3.75 -3.96 1.64
CA GLU A 291 -3.46 -5.22 2.30
C GLU A 291 -3.35 -5.17 3.82
N LEU A 292 -3.14 -3.98 4.38
CA LEU A 292 -3.21 -3.76 5.83
C LEU A 292 -4.66 -3.50 6.28
N LYS A 293 -5.60 -3.34 5.33
CA LYS A 293 -7.03 -3.18 5.62
C LYS A 293 -7.57 -4.50 6.18
N GLY A 294 -8.21 -4.44 7.36
CA GLY A 294 -8.77 -5.61 8.02
C GLY A 294 -7.78 -6.49 8.77
N LYS A 295 -6.49 -6.11 8.89
CA LYS A 295 -5.50 -6.90 9.64
C LYS A 295 -5.30 -6.45 11.08
N VAL A 296 -5.00 -7.42 11.93
CA VAL A 296 -4.47 -7.19 13.27
C VAL A 296 -2.97 -6.93 13.15
N GLY A 297 -2.48 -5.88 13.81
CA GLY A 297 -1.09 -5.42 13.68
C GLY A 297 -0.90 -3.98 14.14
N TYR A 298 0.34 -3.58 14.43
CA TYR A 298 0.66 -2.22 14.84
C TYR A 298 1.08 -1.38 13.64
N PHE A 299 0.21 -0.45 13.20
CA PHE A 299 0.47 0.40 12.04
C PHE A 299 0.43 1.90 12.37
N VAL A 300 -0.15 2.27 13.52
CA VAL A 300 -0.33 3.66 13.91
C VAL A 300 1.00 4.37 14.21
N ASN A 301 1.13 5.58 13.69
CA ASN A 301 2.20 6.52 14.01
C ASN A 301 1.64 7.76 14.69
N ALA A 302 2.48 8.56 15.34
CA ALA A 302 2.11 9.84 15.92
C ALA A 302 2.94 10.97 15.30
N LEU A 303 2.25 11.99 14.78
CA LEU A 303 2.86 13.09 14.03
C LEU A 303 2.87 14.36 14.88
N PRO A 304 4.03 14.89 15.28
CA PRO A 304 4.12 16.09 16.12
C PRO A 304 3.87 17.35 15.26
N LEU A 305 2.63 17.84 15.25
CA LEU A 305 2.28 19.04 14.48
C LEU A 305 2.68 20.28 15.25
N ARG A 306 3.52 21.11 14.65
CA ARG A 306 3.90 22.42 15.17
C ARG A 306 2.96 23.49 14.64
N GLN A 307 2.36 24.27 15.54
CA GLN A 307 1.53 25.41 15.17
C GLN A 307 2.01 26.66 15.91
N ARG A 308 2.16 27.75 15.14
CA ARG A 308 2.46 29.07 15.70
C ARG A 308 1.15 29.82 15.94
N ILE A 309 1.08 30.51 17.06
CA ILE A 309 -0.08 31.30 17.51
C ILE A 309 0.32 32.76 17.50
N ARG A 310 -0.28 33.53 16.59
CA ARG A 310 -0.09 34.98 16.51
C ARG A 310 -1.32 35.65 17.15
N PRO A 311 -1.16 36.49 18.19
CA PRO A 311 -2.29 37.11 18.87
C PRO A 311 -3.23 37.91 17.95
N GLU A 312 -2.69 38.45 16.85
CA GLU A 312 -3.41 39.21 15.83
C GLU A 312 -4.23 38.36 14.86
N ASP A 313 -3.93 37.07 14.71
CA ASP A 313 -4.66 36.17 13.81
C ASP A 313 -6.08 35.94 14.35
N SER A 314 -7.06 35.70 13.48
CA SER A 314 -8.38 35.23 13.89
C SER A 314 -8.41 33.71 14.10
N TYR A 315 -9.48 33.18 14.70
CA TYR A 315 -9.72 31.73 14.71
C TYR A 315 -9.72 31.15 13.28
N ALA A 316 -10.36 31.81 12.32
CA ALA A 316 -10.40 31.34 10.92
C ALA A 316 -9.00 31.28 10.29
N ASP A 317 -8.15 32.29 10.53
CA ASP A 317 -6.77 32.32 10.03
C ASP A 317 -5.94 31.16 10.60
N LEU A 318 -6.05 30.95 11.92
CA LEU A 318 -5.42 29.82 12.61
C LEU A 318 -5.87 28.48 12.00
N LEU A 319 -7.17 28.32 11.75
CA LEU A 319 -7.72 27.08 11.22
C LEU A 319 -7.28 26.80 9.77
N HIS A 320 -7.14 27.83 8.94
CA HIS A 320 -6.61 27.68 7.59
C HIS A 320 -5.11 27.33 7.56
N GLU A 321 -4.31 27.97 8.41
CA GLU A 321 -2.89 27.62 8.57
C GLU A 321 -2.75 26.20 9.13
N LEU A 322 -3.53 25.87 10.16
CA LEU A 322 -3.55 24.53 10.75
C LEU A 322 -3.98 23.46 9.75
N ARG A 323 -4.91 23.74 8.84
CA ARG A 323 -5.24 22.83 7.73
C ARG A 323 -4.00 22.54 6.86
N ALA A 324 -3.22 23.56 6.54
CA ALA A 324 -1.99 23.39 5.76
C ALA A 324 -0.94 22.58 6.54
N THR A 325 -0.73 22.90 7.82
CA THR A 325 0.16 22.16 8.73
C THR A 325 -0.23 20.69 8.84
N LEU A 326 -1.52 20.41 9.05
CA LEU A 326 -2.05 19.05 9.14
C LEU A 326 -1.86 18.29 7.83
N ARG A 327 -2.17 18.91 6.68
CA ARG A 327 -1.98 18.29 5.35
C ARG A 327 -0.52 17.97 5.09
N ALA A 328 0.40 18.88 5.42
CA ALA A 328 1.83 18.67 5.27
C ALA A 328 2.34 17.57 6.22
N GLY A 329 1.88 17.54 7.47
CA GLY A 329 2.20 16.49 8.43
C GLY A 329 1.75 15.11 7.95
N LEU A 330 0.50 14.96 7.53
CA LEU A 330 -0.08 13.69 7.05
C LEU A 330 0.66 13.17 5.82
N ARG A 331 1.05 14.05 4.89
CA ARG A 331 1.88 13.68 3.74
C ARG A 331 3.16 12.98 4.21
N HIS A 332 3.85 13.57 5.18
CA HIS A 332 5.09 13.01 5.73
C HIS A 332 4.87 12.03 6.90
N GLY A 333 3.68 11.45 7.01
CA GLY A 333 3.26 10.62 8.15
C GLY A 333 3.92 9.24 8.23
N ALA A 334 4.57 8.81 7.16
CA ALA A 334 5.22 7.50 7.05
C ALA A 334 6.51 7.38 7.90
N LEU A 335 7.11 8.48 8.36
CA LEU A 335 8.30 8.44 9.22
C LEU A 335 7.90 8.12 10.65
N PRO A 336 8.35 7.02 11.24
CA PRO A 336 7.99 6.69 12.61
C PRO A 336 8.50 7.78 13.56
N LEU A 337 7.70 8.11 14.58
CA LEU A 337 8.01 9.17 15.55
C LEU A 337 9.44 9.13 16.10
N PRO A 338 10.04 7.99 16.48
CA PRO A 338 11.43 7.96 16.92
C PRO A 338 12.39 8.55 15.87
N ALA A 339 12.15 8.31 14.59
CA ALA A 339 12.97 8.86 13.50
C ALA A 339 12.65 10.32 13.21
N ILE A 340 11.39 10.77 13.34
CA ILE A 340 11.03 12.21 13.30
C ILE A 340 11.87 12.97 14.33
N LEU A 341 11.86 12.51 15.58
CA LEU A 341 12.60 13.14 16.68
C LEU A 341 14.11 13.07 16.48
N ARG A 342 14.65 11.96 15.95
CA ARG A 342 16.08 11.89 15.58
C ARG A 342 16.45 12.93 14.54
N SER A 343 15.62 13.10 13.52
CA SER A 343 15.90 13.95 12.35
C SER A 343 15.89 15.43 12.67
N ALA A 344 14.99 15.83 13.56
CA ALA A 344 14.88 17.19 14.07
C ALA A 344 15.82 17.47 15.26
N ASN A 345 16.69 16.52 15.63
CA ASN A 345 17.61 16.63 16.77
C ASN A 345 16.89 16.81 18.14
N LEU A 346 15.73 16.18 18.29
CA LEU A 346 14.83 16.28 19.46
C LEU A 346 14.94 15.09 20.42
N LEU A 347 16.10 14.42 20.47
CA LEU A 347 16.31 13.23 21.30
C LEU A 347 16.75 13.53 22.74
N GLY A 348 17.14 14.77 23.02
CA GLY A 348 17.56 15.21 24.36
C GLY A 348 16.38 15.24 25.35
N PRO A 349 16.63 15.13 26.67
CA PRO A 349 15.57 15.12 27.69
C PRO A 349 14.59 16.29 27.58
N ALA A 350 15.10 17.52 27.45
CA ALA A 350 14.27 18.73 27.31
C ALA A 350 13.38 18.71 26.06
N HIS A 351 13.86 18.18 24.93
CA HIS A 351 13.07 18.08 23.70
C HIS A 351 12.05 16.93 23.72
N ARG A 352 12.30 15.86 24.51
CA ARG A 352 11.32 14.79 24.73
C ARG A 352 10.14 15.27 25.56
N GLU A 353 10.39 16.11 26.57
CA GLU A 353 9.34 16.72 27.39
C GLU A 353 8.42 17.63 26.56
N GLN A 354 8.97 18.31 25.54
CA GLN A 354 8.21 19.14 24.59
C GLN A 354 7.41 18.32 23.56
N SER A 355 8.04 17.32 22.94
CA SER A 355 7.45 16.56 21.84
C SER A 355 6.47 15.46 22.29
N ARG A 356 6.42 15.16 23.59
CA ARG A 356 5.50 14.16 24.20
C ARG A 356 4.55 14.78 25.22
N GLN A 357 4.27 16.07 25.07
CA GLN A 357 3.42 16.81 25.99
C GLN A 357 1.93 16.49 25.77
N VAL A 358 1.45 16.58 24.52
CA VAL A 358 0.03 16.38 24.19
C VAL A 358 -0.15 15.53 22.93
N VAL A 359 -1.11 14.60 22.96
CA VAL A 359 -1.61 13.90 21.76
C VAL A 359 -3.13 14.06 21.63
N PHE A 360 -3.60 14.39 20.43
CA PHE A 360 -5.02 14.58 20.08
C PHE A 360 -5.49 13.49 19.13
N ARG A 361 -6.47 12.67 19.56
CA ARG A 361 -6.91 11.46 18.86
C ARG A 361 -8.39 11.53 18.50
N HIS A 362 -8.75 10.92 17.39
CA HIS A 362 -10.14 10.68 17.00
C HIS A 362 -10.32 9.20 16.69
N TRP A 363 -11.36 8.59 17.25
CA TRP A 363 -11.70 7.18 17.04
C TRP A 363 -13.19 7.04 16.80
N ASN A 364 -13.56 6.52 15.62
CA ASN A 364 -14.91 6.09 15.33
C ASN A 364 -15.10 4.65 15.81
N THR A 365 -16.09 4.41 16.66
CA THR A 365 -16.42 3.08 17.17
C THR A 365 -17.34 2.31 16.24
N VAL A 366 -17.87 2.94 15.19
CA VAL A 366 -18.66 2.28 14.14
C VAL A 366 -17.76 1.93 12.94
N ALA A 367 -17.70 0.65 12.58
CA ALA A 367 -16.99 0.13 11.41
C ALA A 367 -17.73 0.41 10.09
N GLU A 368 -17.06 0.21 8.94
CA GLU A 368 -17.61 0.47 7.59
C GLU A 368 -18.89 -0.31 7.27
N ASP A 369 -19.08 -1.47 7.91
CA ASP A 369 -20.25 -2.33 7.77
C ASP A 369 -21.39 -2.02 8.77
N GLY A 370 -21.21 -0.97 9.60
CA GLY A 370 -22.17 -0.53 10.61
C GLY A 370 -22.04 -1.20 11.98
N PHE A 371 -21.02 -2.05 12.19
CA PHE A 371 -20.77 -2.67 13.50
C PHE A 371 -20.19 -1.66 14.50
N ASP A 372 -20.88 -1.41 15.63
CA ASP A 372 -20.39 -0.55 16.70
C ASP A 372 -19.65 -1.37 17.77
N VAL A 373 -18.33 -1.20 17.87
CA VAL A 373 -17.50 -1.93 18.85
C VAL A 373 -17.72 -1.48 20.29
N SER A 374 -18.37 -0.34 20.49
CA SER A 374 -18.65 0.18 21.83
C SER A 374 -19.89 -0.45 22.46
N ASP A 375 -20.80 -0.99 21.65
CA ASP A 375 -22.05 -1.60 22.09
C ASP A 375 -22.54 -2.65 21.08
N PHE A 376 -22.42 -3.93 21.44
CA PHE A 376 -22.81 -5.04 20.56
C PHE A 376 -23.31 -6.27 21.32
N GLU A 377 -23.99 -7.17 20.61
CA GLU A 377 -24.49 -8.43 21.19
C GLU A 377 -23.59 -9.63 20.90
N LEU A 378 -23.41 -10.49 21.90
CA LEU A 378 -22.91 -11.85 21.73
C LEU A 378 -24.09 -12.82 21.74
N VAL A 379 -24.33 -13.49 20.61
CA VAL A 379 -25.47 -14.39 20.40
C VAL A 379 -25.01 -15.84 20.50
N GLY A 380 -25.47 -16.53 21.55
CA GLY A 380 -25.28 -17.97 21.75
C GLY A 380 -26.46 -18.81 21.21
N ASP A 381 -26.46 -20.11 21.51
CA ASP A 381 -27.51 -21.04 21.07
C ASP A 381 -28.73 -20.91 21.97
N ARG A 382 -28.50 -20.55 23.24
CA ARG A 382 -29.51 -20.50 24.30
C ARG A 382 -29.59 -19.13 24.96
N THR A 383 -28.53 -18.33 24.90
CA THR A 383 -28.46 -17.03 25.56
C THR A 383 -28.06 -15.93 24.60
N ARG A 384 -28.46 -14.70 24.92
CA ARG A 384 -27.96 -13.47 24.32
C ARG A 384 -27.51 -12.57 25.45
N CYS A 385 -26.37 -11.94 25.28
CA CYS A 385 -25.87 -10.96 26.24
C CYS A 385 -25.37 -9.73 25.48
N SER A 386 -25.73 -8.55 25.99
CA SER A 386 -25.19 -7.28 25.51
C SER A 386 -23.82 -7.05 26.12
N VAL A 387 -22.94 -6.49 25.31
CA VAL A 387 -21.57 -6.22 25.66
C VAL A 387 -21.27 -4.76 25.38
N THR A 388 -20.88 -4.05 26.43
CA THR A 388 -20.56 -2.62 26.36
C THR A 388 -19.10 -2.40 26.71
N LEU A 389 -18.36 -1.76 25.81
CA LEU A 389 -16.97 -1.39 26.07
C LEU A 389 -16.92 -0.22 27.06
N ILE A 390 -16.29 -0.45 28.21
CA ILE A 390 -16.04 0.59 29.20
C ILE A 390 -14.58 1.02 29.09
N ASP A 391 -14.41 2.31 28.80
CA ASP A 391 -13.17 3.08 28.90
C ASP A 391 -11.94 2.50 28.15
N PRO A 392 -11.66 2.93 26.91
CA PRO A 392 -10.46 2.53 26.17
C PRO A 392 -9.21 3.21 26.75
N THR A 393 -8.70 2.72 27.88
CA THR A 393 -7.44 3.22 28.46
C THR A 393 -6.25 2.60 27.73
N THR A 394 -5.84 3.21 26.62
CA THR A 394 -4.49 2.97 26.08
C THR A 394 -3.52 3.90 26.80
N VAL A 395 -2.58 3.35 27.57
CA VAL A 395 -1.53 4.15 28.21
C VAL A 395 -0.53 4.60 27.13
N THR A 396 -0.68 5.85 26.71
CA THR A 396 0.24 6.54 25.79
C THR A 396 1.39 7.14 26.59
N ASN A 397 2.60 7.18 26.03
CA ASN A 397 3.78 7.79 26.66
C ASN A 397 3.79 9.33 26.50
N TYR A 398 2.64 9.97 26.78
CA TYR A 398 2.38 11.41 26.69
C TYR A 398 1.82 11.93 28.04
N ARG A 399 2.15 13.17 28.42
CA ARG A 399 1.65 13.78 29.66
C ARG A 399 0.13 14.00 29.62
N LEU A 400 -0.41 14.40 28.47
CA LEU A 400 -1.84 14.57 28.25
C LEU A 400 -2.31 13.92 26.95
N THR A 401 -3.40 13.17 27.03
CA THR A 401 -4.08 12.58 25.87
C THR A 401 -5.51 13.06 25.79
N VAL A 402 -5.86 13.71 24.69
CA VAL A 402 -7.22 14.13 24.36
C VAL A 402 -7.76 13.16 23.29
N LEU A 403 -8.85 12.47 23.58
CA LEU A 403 -9.45 11.48 22.69
C LEU A 403 -10.92 11.83 22.40
N LEU A 404 -11.26 12.00 21.14
CA LEU A 404 -12.64 12.07 20.67
C LEU A 404 -13.09 10.68 20.25
N THR A 405 -14.13 10.15 20.88
CA THR A 405 -14.80 8.91 20.48
C THR A 405 -16.14 9.23 19.85
N GLN A 406 -16.35 8.80 18.62
CA GLN A 406 -17.64 8.89 17.92
C GLN A 406 -18.31 7.51 17.92
N SER A 407 -19.52 7.41 18.45
CA SER A 407 -20.36 6.21 18.41
C SER A 407 -21.72 6.49 17.77
N ALA A 408 -22.56 5.46 17.65
CA ALA A 408 -23.94 5.63 17.20
C ALA A 408 -24.76 6.62 18.07
N THR A 409 -24.33 6.84 19.32
CA THR A 409 -25.04 7.69 20.31
C THR A 409 -24.52 9.13 20.38
N GLY A 410 -23.46 9.47 19.65
CA GLY A 410 -22.88 10.82 19.61
C GLY A 410 -21.36 10.86 19.80
N ILE A 411 -20.82 12.06 20.04
CA ILE A 411 -19.38 12.29 20.22
C ILE A 411 -19.08 12.54 21.70
N ARG A 412 -18.05 11.90 22.20
CA ARG A 412 -17.54 12.03 23.57
C ARG A 412 -16.06 12.39 23.55
N MET A 413 -15.63 13.21 24.50
CA MET A 413 -14.25 13.67 24.63
C MET A 413 -13.65 13.22 25.96
N HIS A 414 -12.51 12.56 25.91
CA HIS A 414 -11.79 12.02 27.07
C HIS A 414 -10.49 12.80 27.26
N TRP A 415 -10.21 13.23 28.49
CA TRP A 415 -8.97 13.88 28.90
C TRP A 415 -8.22 12.97 29.85
N LEU A 416 -7.10 12.42 29.39
CA LEU A 416 -6.36 11.37 30.10
C LEU A 416 -4.98 11.91 30.50
N ASP A 417 -4.71 11.91 31.80
CA ASP A 417 -3.40 12.15 32.43
C ASP A 417 -2.86 10.80 32.96
N PRO A 418 -2.09 10.04 32.16
CA PRO A 418 -1.80 8.64 32.45
C PRO A 418 -0.83 8.43 33.62
N ASP A 419 0.05 9.41 33.88
CA ASP A 419 1.05 9.36 34.94
C ASP A 419 0.75 10.30 36.13
N GLY A 420 -0.33 11.07 36.03
CA GLY A 420 -0.76 12.02 37.07
C GLY A 420 0.10 13.29 37.10
N SER A 421 0.93 13.52 36.09
CA SER A 421 1.90 14.62 36.08
C SER A 421 1.28 15.98 35.73
N VAL A 422 0.06 16.02 35.22
CA VAL A 422 -0.68 17.26 34.94
C VAL A 422 -1.59 17.60 36.13
N GLY A 423 -2.17 16.58 36.76
CA GLY A 423 -3.07 16.70 37.90
C GLY A 423 -4.53 16.87 37.48
N HIS A 424 -5.44 16.34 38.30
CA HIS A 424 -6.88 16.31 38.04
C HIS A 424 -7.46 17.73 37.84
N ALA A 425 -7.19 18.65 38.76
CA ALA A 425 -7.73 20.01 38.69
C ALA A 425 -7.26 20.79 37.44
N ALA A 426 -6.00 20.60 37.02
CA ALA A 426 -5.48 21.20 35.80
C ALA A 426 -6.12 20.58 34.54
N THR A 427 -6.33 19.26 34.55
CA THR A 427 -6.98 18.52 33.45
C THR A 427 -8.45 18.93 33.28
N ASP A 428 -9.20 19.09 34.37
CA ASP A 428 -10.60 19.55 34.34
C ASP A 428 -10.71 21.01 33.86
N THR A 429 -9.75 21.85 34.25
CA THR A 429 -9.68 23.24 33.79
C THR A 429 -9.41 23.28 32.29
N LEU A 430 -8.42 22.53 31.80
CA LEU A 430 -8.13 22.40 30.37
C LEU A 430 -9.35 21.92 29.56
N ALA A 431 -10.09 20.93 30.08
CA ALA A 431 -11.28 20.40 29.42
C ALA A 431 -12.41 21.44 29.31
N ARG A 432 -12.63 22.20 30.38
CA ARG A 432 -13.65 23.26 30.44
C ARG A 432 -13.31 24.44 29.52
N ASP A 433 -12.06 24.89 29.59
CA ASP A 433 -11.59 26.02 28.79
C ASP A 433 -11.58 25.65 27.31
N TYR A 434 -11.22 24.40 26.97
CA TYR A 434 -11.35 23.87 25.61
C TYR A 434 -12.78 23.95 25.07
N LEU A 435 -13.78 23.51 25.84
CA LEU A 435 -15.17 23.59 25.40
C LEU A 435 -15.65 25.04 25.24
N SER A 436 -15.16 25.94 26.10
CA SER A 436 -15.42 27.37 25.99
C SER A 436 -14.82 27.94 24.71
N VAL A 437 -13.59 27.55 24.37
CA VAL A 437 -12.94 27.90 23.10
C VAL A 437 -13.71 27.34 21.90
N VAL A 438 -14.17 26.08 21.93
CA VAL A 438 -14.97 25.51 20.83
C VAL A 438 -16.27 26.29 20.64
N ALA A 439 -16.99 26.58 21.72
CA ALA A 439 -18.22 27.36 21.65
C ALA A 439 -17.98 28.78 21.12
N ASP A 440 -16.89 29.41 21.54
CA ASP A 440 -16.53 30.77 21.13
C ASP A 440 -16.08 30.85 19.68
N LEU A 441 -15.21 29.93 19.28
CA LEU A 441 -14.72 29.79 17.90
C LEU A 441 -15.88 29.65 16.93
N VAL A 442 -16.91 28.87 17.29
CA VAL A 442 -18.11 28.68 16.46
C VAL A 442 -19.03 29.90 16.48
N ALA A 443 -19.08 30.64 17.59
CA ALA A 443 -19.90 31.85 17.69
C ALA A 443 -19.27 33.06 16.99
N ALA A 444 -17.94 33.14 16.96
CA ALA A 444 -17.19 34.29 16.46
C ALA A 444 -15.88 33.86 15.76
N PRO A 445 -15.94 33.20 14.59
CA PRO A 445 -14.75 32.68 13.90
C PRO A 445 -13.74 33.75 13.46
N ASN A 446 -14.17 35.01 13.36
CA ASN A 446 -13.31 36.14 13.01
C ASN A 446 -12.71 36.86 14.24
N ARG A 447 -12.95 36.35 15.46
CA ARG A 447 -12.37 36.90 16.68
C ARG A 447 -10.86 36.67 16.70
N THR A 448 -10.11 37.68 17.13
CA THR A 448 -8.66 37.57 17.25
C THR A 448 -8.28 36.63 18.40
N LEU A 449 -7.16 35.93 18.27
CA LEU A 449 -6.69 35.03 19.31
C LEU A 449 -6.36 35.77 20.61
N ALA A 450 -5.91 37.03 20.54
CA ALA A 450 -5.73 37.89 21.71
C ALA A 450 -7.03 38.12 22.48
N GLU A 451 -8.12 38.46 21.78
CA GLU A 451 -9.43 38.65 22.41
C GLU A 451 -9.99 37.34 22.97
N ALA A 452 -9.88 36.25 22.21
CA ALA A 452 -10.31 34.93 22.61
C ALA A 452 -9.71 34.49 23.96
N VAL A 453 -8.40 34.66 24.13
CA VAL A 453 -7.67 34.30 25.36
C VAL A 453 -8.12 35.15 26.56
N THR A 454 -8.47 36.43 26.36
CA THR A 454 -8.94 37.29 27.47
C THR A 454 -10.32 36.91 28.03
N LEU A 455 -11.07 36.08 27.31
CA LEU A 455 -12.38 35.61 27.74
C LEU A 455 -12.28 34.35 28.61
N LEU A 456 -11.12 33.71 28.61
CA LEU A 456 -10.81 32.58 29.48
C LEU A 456 -10.25 33.07 30.82
N PRO A 457 -10.43 32.33 31.93
CA PRO A 457 -9.89 32.71 33.23
C PRO A 457 -8.35 32.77 33.20
N THR A 458 -7.73 33.87 33.67
CA THR A 458 -6.26 34.04 33.65
C THR A 458 -5.51 33.02 34.51
N VAL A 459 -4.46 32.40 33.95
CA VAL A 459 -3.54 31.48 34.64
C VAL A 459 -2.11 32.09 34.65
N SER A 460 -1.48 32.19 35.82
CA SER A 460 -0.18 32.89 35.98
C SER A 460 1.03 32.05 35.53
N HIS A 461 1.97 32.65 34.77
CA HIS A 461 3.27 32.05 34.38
C HIS A 461 4.44 33.05 34.52
N PRO A 462 5.62 32.66 35.07
CA PRO A 462 6.78 33.54 35.16
C PRO A 462 7.75 33.41 33.96
N GLY A 463 7.99 34.53 33.24
CA GLY A 463 9.21 34.74 32.41
C GLY A 463 8.96 35.06 30.92
N VAL A 464 9.33 36.26 30.44
CA VAL A 464 9.14 36.74 29.05
C VAL A 464 10.39 37.46 28.54
N VAL A 465 10.78 37.25 27.27
CA VAL A 465 11.60 38.18 26.44
C VAL A 465 11.11 38.13 24.96
N PRO A 466 11.01 39.25 24.19
CA PRO A 466 10.20 39.32 22.96
C PRO A 466 10.95 39.21 21.60
N ALA A 467 10.16 39.12 20.51
CA ALA A 467 10.46 38.74 19.11
C ALA A 467 10.81 39.89 18.12
N VAL A 468 11.26 39.52 16.89
CA VAL A 468 11.64 40.40 15.76
C VAL A 468 10.67 40.26 14.56
N ALA A 469 10.52 41.35 13.79
CA ALA A 469 9.46 41.75 12.85
C ALA A 469 9.37 41.07 11.45
N ALA A 470 8.19 41.22 10.83
CA ALA A 470 7.75 40.69 9.52
C ALA A 470 7.75 41.72 8.35
N PRO A 471 7.54 41.29 7.09
CA PRO A 471 6.95 42.15 6.06
C PRO A 471 5.78 41.54 5.23
N ALA A 472 4.72 42.38 5.10
CA ALA A 472 3.77 42.74 4.01
C ALA A 472 3.15 41.76 2.97
N ASP A 473 1.80 41.72 3.02
CA ASP A 473 0.66 41.57 2.07
C ASP A 473 0.70 40.77 0.75
N PRO A 474 -0.33 39.91 0.49
CA PRO A 474 -0.67 39.40 -0.84
C PRO A 474 -1.93 40.06 -1.46
N GLU A 475 -1.84 40.34 -2.77
CA GLU A 475 -2.96 40.75 -3.64
C GLU A 475 -3.96 39.59 -3.92
N GLN A 476 -5.23 39.96 -4.06
CA GLN A 476 -6.38 39.09 -4.34
C GLN A 476 -6.35 38.48 -5.76
N VAL A 477 -6.74 37.20 -5.88
CA VAL A 477 -6.97 36.49 -7.15
C VAL A 477 -8.41 35.92 -7.16
N PRO A 478 -9.17 36.00 -8.27
CA PRO A 478 -10.60 35.70 -8.31
C PRO A 478 -10.91 34.20 -8.31
N THR A 479 -11.98 33.81 -7.62
CA THR A 479 -12.48 32.43 -7.47
C THR A 479 -13.39 32.05 -8.65
N VAL A 480 -13.07 30.99 -9.39
CA VAL A 480 -13.98 30.30 -10.33
C VAL A 480 -14.68 29.17 -9.57
N THR A 481 -16.00 29.05 -9.73
CA THR A 481 -16.83 28.01 -9.08
C THR A 481 -16.96 26.79 -9.98
N VAL A 482 -16.60 25.60 -9.48
CA VAL A 482 -16.66 24.30 -10.18
C VAL A 482 -18.07 23.71 -10.10
N SER A 483 -18.56 23.08 -11.18
CA SER A 483 -19.90 22.47 -11.23
C SER A 483 -19.99 21.19 -10.41
N ALA A 484 -20.93 21.13 -9.46
CA ALA A 484 -21.22 19.93 -8.67
C ALA A 484 -21.63 18.71 -9.54
N ALA A 485 -22.24 18.95 -10.72
CA ALA A 485 -22.60 17.88 -11.66
C ALA A 485 -21.36 17.26 -12.34
N THR A 486 -20.37 18.10 -12.67
CA THR A 486 -19.12 17.65 -13.27
C THR A 486 -18.27 16.90 -12.25
N VAL A 487 -18.24 17.36 -11.00
CA VAL A 487 -17.61 16.65 -9.86
C VAL A 487 -18.22 15.25 -9.69
N ALA A 488 -19.54 15.10 -9.72
CA ALA A 488 -20.17 13.79 -9.59
C ALA A 488 -19.87 12.85 -10.78
N GLN A 489 -19.82 13.37 -12.01
CA GLN A 489 -19.48 12.60 -13.21
C GLN A 489 -18.03 12.11 -13.20
N VAL A 490 -17.09 12.99 -12.85
CA VAL A 490 -15.68 12.64 -12.70
C VAL A 490 -15.49 11.68 -11.52
N SER A 491 -16.18 11.90 -10.39
CA SER A 491 -16.16 11.02 -9.22
C SER A 491 -16.64 9.60 -9.54
N ALA A 492 -17.74 9.44 -10.27
CA ALA A 492 -18.22 8.12 -10.68
C ALA A 492 -17.17 7.36 -11.51
N ILE A 493 -16.51 8.05 -12.45
CA ILE A 493 -15.44 7.46 -13.26
C ILE A 493 -14.22 7.11 -12.39
N TRP A 494 -13.87 7.97 -11.43
CA TRP A 494 -12.80 7.69 -10.46
C TRP A 494 -13.12 6.50 -9.57
N THR A 495 -14.34 6.37 -9.05
CA THR A 495 -14.77 5.22 -8.24
C THR A 495 -14.76 3.93 -9.05
N GLU A 496 -15.19 3.97 -10.31
CA GLU A 496 -15.13 2.79 -11.20
C GLU A 496 -13.68 2.33 -11.44
N VAL A 497 -12.77 3.28 -11.63
CA VAL A 497 -11.38 3.02 -12.02
C VAL A 497 -10.49 2.70 -10.81
N LEU A 498 -10.64 3.43 -9.71
CA LEU A 498 -9.86 3.26 -8.48
C LEU A 498 -10.49 2.27 -7.50
N ARG A 499 -11.76 1.88 -7.70
CA ARG A 499 -12.52 0.97 -6.81
C ARG A 499 -12.60 1.48 -5.36
N VAL A 500 -12.59 2.80 -5.17
CA VAL A 500 -12.71 3.47 -3.87
C VAL A 500 -14.12 4.06 -3.75
N PRO A 501 -14.93 3.65 -2.74
CA PRO A 501 -16.20 4.30 -2.43
C PRO A 501 -15.98 5.66 -1.72
N ASP A 502 -16.98 6.54 -1.79
CA ASP A 502 -17.04 7.81 -1.02
C ASP A 502 -15.90 8.81 -1.31
N LEU A 503 -15.62 9.04 -2.59
CA LEU A 503 -14.62 10.03 -3.03
C LEU A 503 -15.02 11.47 -2.68
N LEU A 504 -14.10 12.20 -2.06
CA LEU A 504 -14.22 13.62 -1.75
C LEU A 504 -13.69 14.49 -2.91
N PRO A 505 -14.20 15.73 -3.08
CA PRO A 505 -13.71 16.64 -4.14
C PRO A 505 -12.20 16.94 -4.06
N GLU A 506 -11.64 16.93 -2.84
CA GLU A 506 -10.24 17.26 -2.59
C GLU A 506 -9.29 16.08 -2.84
N ASP A 507 -9.85 14.89 -3.01
CA ASP A 507 -9.06 13.68 -3.14
C ASP A 507 -8.17 13.76 -4.37
N SER A 508 -6.87 13.57 -4.13
CA SER A 508 -5.89 13.50 -5.19
C SER A 508 -5.88 12.09 -5.78
N PHE A 509 -5.95 12.02 -7.11
CA PHE A 509 -5.87 10.78 -7.88
C PHE A 509 -4.68 9.93 -7.43
N PHE A 510 -3.52 10.56 -7.21
CA PHE A 510 -2.29 9.88 -6.81
C PHE A 510 -2.22 9.56 -5.32
N GLU A 511 -2.97 10.29 -4.46
CA GLU A 511 -3.07 10.00 -3.02
C GLU A 511 -4.02 8.82 -2.76
N LEU A 512 -5.00 8.59 -3.65
CA LEU A 512 -5.91 7.44 -3.65
C LEU A 512 -5.35 6.17 -4.32
N GLY A 513 -4.05 6.15 -4.63
CA GLY A 513 -3.38 4.99 -5.24
C GLY A 513 -3.43 4.97 -6.78
N GLY A 514 -3.92 6.03 -7.42
CA GLY A 514 -3.81 6.22 -8.86
C GLY A 514 -2.34 6.35 -9.30
N HIS A 515 -2.00 5.73 -10.42
CA HIS A 515 -0.68 5.81 -11.06
C HIS A 515 -0.82 6.01 -12.57
N SER A 516 0.27 6.29 -13.30
CA SER A 516 0.23 6.68 -14.72
C SER A 516 -0.58 5.74 -15.64
N LEU A 517 -0.63 4.44 -15.33
CA LEU A 517 -1.43 3.44 -16.07
C LEU A 517 -2.94 3.56 -15.80
N ILE A 518 -3.32 3.71 -14.52
CA ILE A 518 -4.71 3.97 -14.12
C ILE A 518 -5.13 5.38 -14.56
N ALA A 519 -4.23 6.35 -14.54
CA ALA A 519 -4.44 7.72 -15.01
C ALA A 519 -4.80 7.75 -16.49
N ALA A 520 -4.08 7.02 -17.33
CA ALA A 520 -4.40 6.92 -18.75
C ALA A 520 -5.79 6.29 -18.97
N THR A 521 -6.11 5.24 -18.20
CA THR A 521 -7.44 4.59 -18.24
C THR A 521 -8.55 5.56 -17.79
N LEU A 522 -8.30 6.29 -16.71
CA LEU A 522 -9.20 7.30 -16.16
C LEU A 522 -9.48 8.40 -17.18
N LEU A 523 -8.43 8.98 -17.74
CA LEU A 523 -8.53 10.10 -18.67
C LEU A 523 -9.17 9.68 -19.99
N ALA A 524 -8.91 8.47 -20.48
CA ALA A 524 -9.62 7.95 -21.65
C ALA A 524 -11.14 7.92 -21.42
N ARG A 525 -11.59 7.45 -20.25
CA ARG A 525 -13.02 7.45 -19.88
C ARG A 525 -13.59 8.86 -19.68
N ILE A 526 -12.85 9.76 -19.05
CA ILE A 526 -13.29 11.16 -18.87
C ILE A 526 -13.44 11.85 -20.23
N ASN A 527 -12.43 11.73 -21.09
CA ASN A 527 -12.40 12.36 -22.41
C ASN A 527 -13.53 11.86 -23.30
N GLU A 528 -13.77 10.55 -23.33
CA GLU A 528 -14.84 9.95 -24.11
C GLU A 528 -16.24 10.28 -23.56
N ARG A 529 -16.48 10.08 -22.25
CA ARG A 529 -17.82 10.26 -21.67
C ARG A 529 -18.23 11.73 -21.60
N LEU A 530 -17.27 12.64 -21.46
CA LEU A 530 -17.54 14.08 -21.25
C LEU A 530 -17.21 14.94 -22.47
N GLY A 531 -16.66 14.36 -23.55
CA GLY A 531 -16.35 15.07 -24.79
C GLY A 531 -15.26 16.13 -24.62
N VAL A 532 -14.22 15.81 -23.86
CA VAL A 532 -13.11 16.71 -23.51
C VAL A 532 -11.78 16.08 -23.90
N GLU A 533 -10.72 16.88 -23.91
CA GLU A 533 -9.35 16.40 -24.15
C GLU A 533 -8.47 16.85 -22.97
N ILE A 534 -8.52 16.08 -21.88
CA ILE A 534 -7.63 16.24 -20.73
C ILE A 534 -6.46 15.28 -20.88
N SER A 535 -5.26 15.84 -20.85
CA SER A 535 -3.98 15.14 -20.97
C SER A 535 -3.51 14.53 -19.65
N VAL A 536 -2.61 13.55 -19.74
CA VAL A 536 -1.92 12.99 -18.56
C VAL A 536 -1.14 14.09 -17.85
N ARG A 537 -0.49 14.99 -18.59
CA ARG A 537 0.17 16.18 -18.05
C ARG A 537 -0.75 17.07 -17.23
N GLU A 538 -1.98 17.29 -17.68
CA GLU A 538 -2.97 18.08 -16.93
C GLU A 538 -3.38 17.40 -15.63
N LEU A 539 -3.64 16.09 -15.62
CA LEU A 539 -3.90 15.34 -14.39
C LEU A 539 -2.73 15.37 -13.41
N PHE A 540 -1.49 15.32 -13.89
CA PHE A 540 -0.32 15.48 -13.02
C PHE A 540 -0.17 16.89 -12.45
N SER A 541 -0.63 17.91 -13.18
CA SER A 541 -0.57 19.31 -12.74
C SER A 541 -1.75 19.69 -11.84
N HIS A 542 -2.87 18.95 -11.96
CA HIS A 542 -4.15 19.18 -11.32
C HIS A 542 -4.70 17.84 -10.78
N PRO A 543 -4.05 17.25 -9.77
CA PRO A 543 -4.28 15.87 -9.41
C PRO A 543 -5.56 15.63 -8.61
N ARG A 544 -6.29 16.68 -8.19
CA ARG A 544 -7.51 16.51 -7.39
C ARG A 544 -8.73 16.34 -8.27
N LEU A 545 -9.72 15.62 -7.75
CA LEU A 545 -10.99 15.38 -8.40
C LEU A 545 -11.67 16.70 -8.81
N VAL A 546 -11.65 17.69 -7.90
CA VAL A 546 -12.18 19.05 -8.16
C VAL A 546 -11.41 19.81 -9.25
N ASP A 547 -10.08 19.62 -9.35
CA ASP A 547 -9.27 20.32 -10.36
C ASP A 547 -9.53 19.75 -11.77
N ILE A 548 -9.71 18.44 -11.87
CA ILE A 548 -10.11 17.77 -13.12
C ILE A 548 -11.52 18.20 -13.53
N ALA A 549 -12.45 18.27 -12.59
CA ALA A 549 -13.79 18.78 -12.85
C ALA A 549 -13.76 20.23 -13.36
N GLU A 550 -12.88 21.08 -12.82
CA GLU A 550 -12.69 22.46 -13.30
C GLU A 550 -12.12 22.51 -14.73
N LEU A 551 -11.19 21.62 -15.08
CA LEU A 551 -10.66 21.51 -16.45
C LEU A 551 -11.75 21.09 -17.45
N VAL A 552 -12.58 20.11 -17.07
CA VAL A 552 -13.75 19.68 -17.86
C VAL A 552 -14.69 20.86 -18.09
N ASP A 553 -15.06 21.60 -17.03
CA ASP A 553 -15.98 22.73 -17.12
C ASP A 553 -15.43 23.87 -17.99
N ARG A 554 -14.12 24.16 -17.89
CA ARG A 554 -13.46 25.17 -18.72
C ARG A 554 -13.49 24.81 -20.21
N GLN A 555 -13.17 23.57 -20.58
CA GLN A 555 -13.22 23.15 -21.99
C GLN A 555 -14.65 23.13 -22.54
N ARG A 556 -15.62 22.68 -21.74
CA ARG A 556 -17.04 22.66 -22.13
C ARG A 556 -17.63 24.07 -22.24
N SER A 557 -17.15 25.02 -21.44
CA SER A 557 -17.58 26.44 -21.50
C SER A 557 -16.90 27.23 -22.61
N ALA A 558 -15.66 26.88 -22.96
CA ALA A 558 -14.91 27.50 -24.05
C ALA A 558 -15.39 27.05 -25.45
N THR A 559 -16.20 26.00 -25.53
CA THR A 559 -16.69 25.43 -26.78
C THR A 559 -18.18 25.76 -26.95
N PRO A 560 -18.60 26.62 -27.91
CA PRO A 560 -20.00 26.72 -28.28
C PRO A 560 -20.46 25.35 -28.76
N ALA A 561 -21.63 24.90 -28.31
CA ALA A 561 -22.25 23.63 -28.69
C ALA A 561 -22.10 23.35 -30.19
N THR A 562 -21.07 22.57 -30.54
CA THR A 562 -20.81 22.13 -31.90
C THR A 562 -20.59 20.63 -31.80
N SER A 563 -21.64 19.91 -32.21
CA SER A 563 -21.70 18.49 -32.50
C SER A 563 -21.00 17.55 -31.50
N VAL A 564 -21.83 16.80 -30.77
CA VAL A 564 -21.60 15.37 -30.59
C VAL A 564 -21.03 14.86 -31.91
N VAL A 565 -19.74 14.54 -31.94
CA VAL A 565 -19.24 13.63 -32.96
C VAL A 565 -19.98 12.34 -32.63
N GLU A 566 -21.14 12.16 -33.24
CA GLU A 566 -21.59 10.82 -33.56
C GLU A 566 -20.35 10.20 -34.18
N THR A 567 -19.74 9.26 -33.48
CA THR A 567 -18.88 8.27 -34.09
C THR A 567 -19.75 7.65 -35.15
N SER A 568 -19.70 8.24 -36.34
CA SER A 568 -20.22 7.66 -37.55
C SER A 568 -19.64 6.26 -37.52
N GLN A 569 -20.50 5.27 -37.29
CA GLN A 569 -20.24 3.92 -37.71
C GLN A 569 -19.80 4.08 -39.15
N SER A 570 -18.50 3.99 -39.41
CA SER A 570 -18.02 3.97 -40.78
C SER A 570 -18.46 2.63 -41.33
N GLU A 571 -19.68 2.63 -41.88
CA GLU A 571 -20.10 1.70 -42.90
C GLU A 571 -18.97 1.65 -43.94
N GLY A 572 -18.44 0.45 -44.24
CA GLY A 572 -17.69 0.28 -45.48
C GLY A 572 -16.56 -0.75 -45.55
N GLU A 573 -16.21 -1.47 -44.49
CA GLU A 573 -15.37 -2.68 -44.64
C GLU A 573 -15.59 -3.62 -43.45
N GLU A 574 -16.66 -4.42 -43.49
CA GLU A 574 -16.81 -5.55 -42.56
C GLU A 574 -15.60 -6.46 -42.74
N TRP A 575 -14.76 -6.54 -41.72
CA TRP A 575 -13.76 -7.60 -41.67
C TRP A 575 -14.53 -8.93 -41.58
N GLY A 576 -14.29 -9.82 -42.54
CA GLY A 576 -14.83 -11.17 -42.51
C GLY A 576 -14.26 -11.97 -41.34
N GLU A 577 -14.50 -13.29 -41.34
CA GLU A 577 -13.97 -14.17 -40.28
C GLU A 577 -12.43 -14.18 -40.22
N VAL A 578 -11.76 -13.77 -41.30
CA VAL A 578 -10.30 -13.63 -41.41
C VAL A 578 -9.90 -12.16 -41.45
N PHE A 579 -9.03 -11.73 -40.53
CA PHE A 579 -8.57 -10.35 -40.41
C PHE A 579 -7.13 -10.26 -39.90
N PRO A 580 -6.40 -9.14 -40.12
CA PRO A 580 -5.02 -9.02 -39.66
C PRO A 580 -4.89 -9.21 -38.14
N ALA A 581 -3.82 -9.87 -37.71
CA ALA A 581 -3.49 -9.92 -36.29
C ALA A 581 -3.05 -8.55 -35.76
N ALA A 582 -3.14 -8.37 -34.44
CA ALA A 582 -2.50 -7.23 -33.78
C ALA A 582 -0.98 -7.36 -33.88
N GLY A 583 -0.26 -6.22 -33.86
CA GLY A 583 1.21 -6.20 -33.93
C GLY A 583 1.86 -7.08 -32.86
N PHE A 584 1.35 -7.02 -31.62
CA PHE A 584 1.81 -7.85 -30.51
C PHE A 584 1.68 -9.35 -30.80
N GLN A 585 0.55 -9.80 -31.36
CA GLN A 585 0.34 -11.20 -31.75
C GLN A 585 1.29 -11.62 -32.88
N GLU A 586 1.49 -10.77 -33.89
CA GLU A 586 2.43 -11.00 -35.00
C GLU A 586 3.88 -11.14 -34.48
N SER A 587 4.26 -10.36 -33.47
CA SER A 587 5.58 -10.46 -32.85
C SER A 587 5.80 -11.70 -32.00
N ILE A 588 4.78 -12.15 -31.25
CA ILE A 588 4.83 -13.45 -30.57
C ILE A 588 5.08 -14.57 -31.59
N TRP A 589 4.26 -14.58 -32.66
CA TRP A 589 4.35 -15.58 -33.70
C TRP A 589 5.71 -15.57 -34.40
N LEU A 590 6.23 -14.39 -34.75
CA LEU A 590 7.56 -14.27 -35.36
C LEU A 590 8.67 -14.74 -34.40
N ALA A 591 8.60 -14.36 -33.12
CA ALA A 591 9.56 -14.79 -32.11
C ALA A 591 9.55 -16.32 -31.93
N GLN A 592 8.38 -16.96 -31.94
CA GLN A 592 8.25 -18.42 -31.86
C GLN A 592 8.84 -19.14 -33.07
N ARG A 593 8.78 -18.54 -34.28
CA ARG A 593 9.43 -19.10 -35.47
C ARG A 593 10.94 -18.95 -35.45
N LEU A 594 11.45 -17.86 -34.88
CA LEU A 594 12.88 -17.57 -34.79
C LEU A 594 13.59 -18.37 -33.70
N ASP A 595 12.92 -18.61 -32.56
CA ASP A 595 13.46 -19.38 -31.43
C ASP A 595 12.42 -20.34 -30.83
N PRO A 596 12.02 -21.41 -31.55
CA PRO A 596 10.94 -22.31 -31.11
C PRO A 596 11.21 -23.02 -29.79
N LYS A 597 12.49 -23.16 -29.40
CA LYS A 597 12.90 -23.88 -28.19
C LYS A 597 12.77 -23.05 -26.92
N HIS A 598 12.85 -21.72 -27.00
CA HIS A 598 12.88 -20.84 -25.84
C HIS A 598 11.74 -19.81 -25.80
N ALA A 599 10.97 -19.67 -26.89
CA ALA A 599 9.82 -18.77 -26.97
C ALA A 599 8.56 -19.37 -26.28
N ARG A 600 8.61 -19.51 -24.95
CA ARG A 600 7.46 -19.95 -24.13
C ARG A 600 6.47 -18.79 -23.94
N TYR A 601 5.44 -18.74 -24.78
CA TYR A 601 4.37 -17.73 -24.74
C TYR A 601 3.07 -18.26 -24.13
N HIS A 602 3.16 -19.15 -23.15
CA HIS A 602 1.99 -19.57 -22.37
C HIS A 602 1.94 -18.84 -21.01
N ILE A 603 0.74 -18.75 -20.45
CA ILE A 603 0.39 -18.11 -19.18
C ILE A 603 -0.06 -19.23 -18.25
N PRO A 604 0.77 -19.64 -17.28
CA PRO A 604 0.33 -20.50 -16.20
C PRO A 604 -0.52 -19.68 -15.23
N LEU A 605 -1.73 -20.15 -14.94
CA LEU A 605 -2.60 -19.59 -13.91
C LEU A 605 -3.01 -20.69 -12.94
N THR A 606 -2.89 -20.49 -11.65
CA THR A 606 -3.20 -21.51 -10.63
C THR A 606 -3.88 -20.92 -9.42
N TRP A 607 -4.90 -21.64 -8.93
CA TRP A 607 -5.66 -21.29 -7.73
C TRP A 607 -5.77 -22.47 -6.77
N ARG A 608 -5.67 -22.20 -5.48
CA ARG A 608 -6.18 -23.10 -4.45
C ARG A 608 -7.71 -23.04 -4.44
N VAL A 609 -8.35 -24.20 -4.33
CA VAL A 609 -9.80 -24.35 -4.35
C VAL A 609 -10.30 -24.75 -2.97
N ASP A 610 -11.09 -23.87 -2.34
CA ASP A 610 -11.76 -24.12 -1.08
C ASP A 610 -13.28 -24.29 -1.34
N GLY A 611 -13.78 -25.52 -1.26
CA GLY A 611 -15.18 -25.86 -1.54
C GLY A 611 -15.35 -26.84 -2.70
N GLU A 612 -16.60 -27.02 -3.15
CA GLU A 612 -16.94 -28.04 -4.15
C GLU A 612 -16.81 -27.50 -5.59
N LEU A 613 -15.85 -28.06 -6.34
CA LEU A 613 -15.62 -27.81 -7.76
C LEU A 613 -15.65 -29.13 -8.53
N THR A 614 -16.57 -29.33 -9.48
CA THR A 614 -16.62 -30.58 -10.24
C THR A 614 -15.96 -30.41 -11.62
N PRO A 615 -15.10 -31.35 -12.05
CA PRO A 615 -14.47 -31.34 -13.38
C PRO A 615 -15.47 -31.24 -14.53
N GLN A 616 -16.64 -31.89 -14.41
CA GLN A 616 -17.69 -31.89 -15.41
C GLN A 616 -18.31 -30.49 -15.56
N ARG A 617 -18.61 -29.83 -14.43
CA ARG A 617 -19.18 -28.48 -14.46
C ARG A 617 -18.16 -27.43 -14.90
N LEU A 618 -16.90 -27.59 -14.48
CA LEU A 618 -15.81 -26.74 -14.95
C LEU A 618 -15.62 -26.87 -16.47
N ARG A 619 -15.69 -28.09 -17.00
CA ARG A 619 -15.61 -28.34 -18.46
C ARG A 619 -16.75 -27.63 -19.21
N ALA A 620 -17.98 -27.77 -18.72
CA ALA A 620 -19.14 -27.08 -19.30
C ALA A 620 -19.00 -25.55 -19.23
N ALA A 621 -18.53 -25.01 -18.10
CA ALA A 621 -18.28 -23.59 -17.92
C ALA A 621 -17.22 -23.04 -18.89
N LEU A 622 -16.12 -23.77 -19.07
CA LEU A 622 -15.07 -23.41 -20.02
C LEU A 622 -15.57 -23.49 -21.47
N ALA A 623 -16.41 -24.46 -21.81
CA ALA A 623 -17.03 -24.54 -23.14
C ALA A 623 -17.94 -23.34 -23.42
N LEU A 624 -18.73 -22.90 -22.43
CA LEU A 624 -19.54 -21.67 -22.54
C LEU A 624 -18.66 -20.43 -22.70
N LEU A 625 -17.56 -20.34 -21.95
CA LEU A 625 -16.60 -19.25 -22.04
C LEU A 625 -15.94 -19.17 -23.43
N VAL A 626 -15.51 -20.31 -23.98
CA VAL A 626 -14.94 -20.42 -25.34
C VAL A 626 -15.98 -20.06 -26.40
N ALA A 627 -17.24 -20.44 -26.21
CA ALA A 627 -18.32 -20.06 -27.13
C ALA A 627 -18.58 -18.55 -27.11
N ARG A 628 -18.54 -17.94 -25.92
CA ARG A 628 -18.83 -16.52 -25.68
C ARG A 628 -17.74 -15.57 -26.20
N HIS A 629 -16.47 -15.92 -26.04
CA HIS A 629 -15.35 -15.04 -26.40
C HIS A 629 -14.62 -15.54 -27.65
N GLU A 630 -14.71 -14.78 -28.75
CA GLU A 630 -14.14 -15.13 -30.06
C GLU A 630 -12.64 -15.41 -30.00
N ILE A 631 -11.90 -14.66 -29.18
CA ILE A 631 -10.46 -14.79 -29.07
C ILE A 631 -10.02 -16.19 -28.62
N LEU A 632 -10.79 -16.86 -27.75
CA LEU A 632 -10.46 -18.20 -27.23
C LEU A 632 -10.70 -19.33 -28.25
N ARG A 633 -11.35 -19.02 -29.37
CA ARG A 633 -11.57 -19.90 -30.52
C ARG A 633 -10.95 -19.37 -31.81
N THR A 634 -10.08 -18.37 -31.71
CA THR A 634 -9.40 -17.75 -32.85
C THR A 634 -8.17 -18.56 -33.25
N ARG A 635 -8.07 -18.85 -34.54
CA ARG A 635 -6.94 -19.47 -35.21
C ARG A 635 -5.98 -18.39 -35.71
N PHE A 636 -4.70 -18.72 -35.77
CA PHE A 636 -3.64 -17.84 -36.22
C PHE A 636 -2.99 -18.43 -37.46
N VAL A 637 -3.19 -17.78 -38.59
CA VAL A 637 -2.85 -18.27 -39.92
C VAL A 637 -1.89 -17.33 -40.63
N ASP A 638 -0.89 -17.91 -41.29
CA ASP A 638 0.07 -17.17 -42.11
C ASP A 638 -0.55 -16.85 -43.47
N HIS A 639 -0.68 -15.56 -43.79
CA HIS A 639 -0.99 -15.10 -45.14
C HIS A 639 0.12 -14.17 -45.62
N ASP A 640 0.86 -14.62 -46.63
CA ASP A 640 1.95 -13.87 -47.27
C ASP A 640 3.00 -13.32 -46.29
N GLY A 641 3.35 -14.11 -45.27
CA GLY A 641 4.37 -13.75 -44.28
C GLY A 641 3.86 -12.83 -43.18
N ARG A 642 2.54 -12.62 -43.09
CA ARG A 642 1.87 -11.87 -42.03
C ARG A 642 0.92 -12.75 -41.26
N LEU A 643 0.75 -12.43 -39.98
CA LEU A 643 -0.18 -13.16 -39.12
C LEU A 643 -1.60 -12.61 -39.30
N PHE A 644 -2.55 -13.51 -39.52
CA PHE A 644 -3.97 -13.24 -39.55
C PHE A 644 -4.69 -14.05 -38.48
N GLN A 645 -5.82 -13.53 -38.03
CA GLN A 645 -6.75 -14.15 -37.11
C GLN A 645 -7.94 -14.68 -37.90
N GLU A 646 -8.32 -15.93 -37.66
CA GLU A 646 -9.53 -16.55 -38.20
C GLU A 646 -10.40 -17.07 -37.05
N VAL A 647 -11.57 -16.48 -36.85
CA VAL A 647 -12.47 -16.87 -35.75
C VAL A 647 -13.12 -18.22 -36.05
N GLY A 648 -12.68 -19.27 -35.35
CA GLY A 648 -13.16 -20.64 -35.52
C GLY A 648 -14.43 -20.97 -34.72
N PRO A 649 -15.02 -22.16 -34.90
CA PRO A 649 -16.18 -22.60 -34.12
C PRO A 649 -15.84 -22.80 -32.64
N ALA A 650 -16.86 -22.75 -31.77
CA ALA A 650 -16.69 -23.10 -30.36
C ALA A 650 -16.20 -24.54 -30.19
N TRP A 651 -15.39 -24.76 -29.17
CA TRP A 651 -14.81 -26.06 -28.84
C TRP A 651 -14.85 -26.28 -27.32
N GLU A 652 -14.80 -27.53 -26.90
CA GLU A 652 -14.82 -27.90 -25.48
C GLU A 652 -13.40 -28.12 -24.98
N PRO A 653 -12.93 -27.35 -23.98
CA PRO A 653 -11.61 -27.56 -23.41
C PRO A 653 -11.50 -28.84 -22.60
N GLU A 654 -10.33 -29.47 -22.65
CA GLU A 654 -10.04 -30.60 -21.78
C GLU A 654 -9.84 -30.12 -20.34
N VAL A 655 -10.48 -30.82 -19.41
CA VAL A 655 -10.28 -30.66 -17.96
C VAL A 655 -9.75 -32.00 -17.46
N ALA A 656 -8.45 -32.05 -17.16
CA ALA A 656 -7.81 -33.22 -16.59
C ALA A 656 -8.05 -33.29 -15.07
N GLU A 657 -8.12 -34.51 -14.54
CA GLU A 657 -8.08 -34.77 -13.10
C GLU A 657 -6.76 -35.45 -12.78
N VAL A 658 -5.99 -34.86 -11.87
CA VAL A 658 -4.65 -35.36 -11.53
C VAL A 658 -4.55 -35.59 -10.03
N GLU A 659 -4.46 -36.85 -9.64
CA GLU A 659 -3.98 -37.19 -8.29
C GLU A 659 -2.48 -36.94 -8.24
N SER A 660 -2.08 -36.01 -7.38
CA SER A 660 -0.68 -35.66 -7.19
C SER A 660 -0.16 -36.35 -5.93
N SER A 661 1.00 -37.00 -6.02
CA SER A 661 1.71 -37.52 -4.85
C SER A 661 2.59 -36.45 -4.17
N THR A 662 2.61 -35.22 -4.68
CA THR A 662 3.47 -34.13 -4.18
C THR A 662 3.08 -33.73 -2.77
N THR A 663 4.07 -33.61 -1.88
CA THR A 663 3.83 -33.26 -0.47
C THR A 663 4.43 -31.91 -0.09
N THR A 664 5.43 -31.42 -0.84
CA THR A 664 6.07 -30.13 -0.59
C THR A 664 5.64 -29.06 -1.60
N ALA A 665 5.75 -27.79 -1.20
CA ALA A 665 5.48 -26.67 -2.10
C ALA A 665 6.40 -26.65 -3.33
N ALA A 666 7.68 -27.04 -3.19
CA ALA A 666 8.63 -27.11 -4.30
C ALA A 666 8.26 -28.21 -5.31
N GLU A 667 7.90 -29.40 -4.85
CA GLU A 667 7.41 -30.50 -5.69
C GLU A 667 6.11 -30.12 -6.40
N ARG A 668 5.17 -29.48 -5.67
CA ARG A 668 3.92 -28.97 -6.23
C ARG A 668 4.17 -27.98 -7.36
N ARG A 669 5.01 -26.96 -7.15
CA ARG A 669 5.37 -25.98 -8.19
C ARG A 669 6.00 -26.67 -9.41
N LYS A 670 6.96 -27.58 -9.17
CA LYS A 670 7.60 -28.34 -10.25
C LYS A 670 6.56 -29.12 -11.06
N ARG A 671 5.62 -29.78 -10.39
CA ARG A 671 4.59 -30.59 -11.03
C ARG A 671 3.60 -29.76 -11.85
N LEU A 672 3.17 -28.61 -11.32
CA LEU A 672 2.30 -27.66 -12.02
C LEU A 672 2.99 -27.12 -13.28
N ARG A 673 4.30 -26.82 -13.20
CA ARG A 673 5.11 -26.42 -14.36
C ARG A 673 5.21 -27.52 -15.41
N GLU A 674 5.59 -28.74 -15.01
CA GLU A 674 5.67 -29.88 -15.93
C GLU A 674 4.34 -30.11 -16.66
N TRP A 675 3.21 -29.95 -15.96
CA TRP A 675 1.89 -30.01 -16.56
C TRP A 675 1.64 -28.86 -17.55
N CYS A 676 1.97 -27.62 -17.16
CA CYS A 676 1.77 -26.44 -17.99
C CYS A 676 2.61 -26.49 -19.27
N ASP A 677 3.88 -26.88 -19.17
CA ASP A 677 4.77 -27.09 -20.31
C ASP A 677 4.21 -28.18 -21.24
N ALA A 678 3.81 -29.33 -20.69
CA ALA A 678 3.23 -30.41 -21.47
C ALA A 678 1.86 -30.05 -22.10
N ALA A 679 1.10 -29.13 -21.49
CA ALA A 679 -0.12 -28.58 -22.07
C ALA A 679 0.21 -27.59 -23.20
N ALA A 680 1.20 -26.72 -22.99
CA ALA A 680 1.63 -25.73 -23.98
C ALA A 680 2.26 -26.38 -25.23
N GLU A 681 2.93 -27.52 -25.10
CA GLU A 681 3.42 -28.31 -26.24
C GLU A 681 2.29 -28.81 -27.16
N ARG A 682 1.05 -28.91 -26.65
CA ARG A 682 -0.12 -29.34 -27.42
C ARG A 682 -0.87 -28.16 -28.05
N PHE A 683 -0.50 -26.93 -27.71
CA PHE A 683 -1.13 -25.76 -28.30
C PHE A 683 -0.81 -25.66 -29.78
N ASP A 684 -1.87 -25.63 -30.57
CA ASP A 684 -1.82 -25.42 -32.00
C ASP A 684 -2.51 -24.10 -32.33
N ALA A 685 -1.69 -23.10 -32.65
CA ALA A 685 -2.16 -21.77 -33.02
C ALA A 685 -3.01 -21.79 -34.30
N ALA A 686 -2.73 -22.69 -35.25
CA ALA A 686 -3.51 -22.83 -36.46
C ALA A 686 -4.88 -23.50 -36.20
N ALA A 687 -4.97 -24.34 -35.17
CA ALA A 687 -6.25 -24.94 -34.75
C ALA A 687 -7.07 -24.02 -33.82
N GLY A 688 -6.44 -23.02 -33.19
CA GLY A 688 -7.09 -22.07 -32.28
C GLY A 688 -7.44 -22.66 -30.91
N ARG A 689 -6.77 -23.75 -30.52
CA ARG A 689 -6.99 -24.46 -29.25
C ARG A 689 -5.86 -24.13 -28.28
N LEU A 690 -5.98 -22.99 -27.63
CA LEU A 690 -4.91 -22.34 -26.89
C LEU A 690 -5.19 -22.21 -25.39
N LEU A 691 -6.04 -23.10 -24.85
CA LEU A 691 -6.41 -23.16 -23.45
C LEU A 691 -6.48 -24.63 -22.99
N ALA A 692 -5.97 -24.91 -21.79
CA ALA A 692 -6.08 -26.21 -21.13
C ALA A 692 -6.32 -26.01 -19.63
N ALA A 693 -7.04 -26.94 -19.00
CA ALA A 693 -7.31 -26.88 -17.57
C ALA A 693 -7.08 -28.23 -16.88
N SER A 694 -6.73 -28.18 -15.60
CA SER A 694 -6.55 -29.37 -14.76
C SER A 694 -6.94 -29.08 -13.32
N LEU A 695 -7.53 -30.09 -12.67
CA LEU A 695 -7.85 -30.08 -11.26
C LEU A 695 -6.97 -31.10 -10.54
N PHE A 696 -6.00 -30.60 -9.78
CA PHE A 696 -5.11 -31.41 -8.98
C PHE A 696 -5.75 -31.71 -7.63
N THR A 697 -5.64 -32.95 -7.19
CA THR A 697 -5.95 -33.34 -5.81
C THR A 697 -4.64 -33.77 -5.14
N LEU A 698 -4.24 -33.05 -4.10
CA LEU A 698 -3.04 -33.36 -3.32
C LEU A 698 -3.33 -34.46 -2.30
N PRO A 699 -2.29 -35.12 -1.73
CA PRO A 699 -2.48 -36.17 -0.74
C PRO A 699 -3.18 -35.67 0.55
N SER A 700 -3.08 -34.38 0.82
CA SER A 700 -3.78 -33.70 1.92
C SER A 700 -5.30 -33.56 1.72
N GLY A 701 -5.81 -33.85 0.51
CA GLY A 701 -7.18 -33.53 0.09
C GLY A 701 -7.35 -32.10 -0.43
N GLU A 702 -6.31 -31.27 -0.38
CA GLU A 702 -6.30 -29.94 -0.99
C GLU A 702 -6.46 -30.04 -2.51
N ARG A 703 -7.26 -29.15 -3.11
CA ARG A 703 -7.51 -29.13 -4.55
C ARG A 703 -6.96 -27.85 -5.19
N LEU A 704 -6.35 -27.99 -6.36
CA LEU A 704 -5.78 -26.86 -7.11
C LEU A 704 -6.36 -26.84 -8.52
N LEU A 705 -6.87 -25.69 -8.94
CA LEU A 705 -7.26 -25.43 -10.32
C LEU A 705 -6.07 -24.83 -11.05
N ALA A 706 -5.62 -25.46 -12.12
CA ALA A 706 -4.58 -24.93 -13.01
C ALA A 706 -5.17 -24.68 -14.40
N LEU A 707 -4.90 -23.50 -14.96
CA LEU A 707 -5.18 -23.14 -16.35
C LEU A 707 -3.84 -22.83 -17.04
N CYS A 708 -3.68 -23.32 -18.26
CA CYS A 708 -2.62 -22.93 -19.18
C CYS A 708 -3.28 -22.24 -20.37
N VAL A 709 -2.86 -21.02 -20.70
CA VAL A 709 -3.45 -20.22 -21.80
C VAL A 709 -2.33 -19.61 -22.65
N HIS A 710 -2.48 -19.51 -23.97
CA HIS A 710 -1.46 -18.87 -24.81
C HIS A 710 -1.59 -17.32 -24.80
N HIS A 711 -0.47 -16.60 -24.83
CA HIS A 711 -0.42 -15.13 -24.93
C HIS A 711 -0.96 -14.54 -26.24
N LEU A 712 -1.29 -15.40 -27.22
CA LEU A 712 -1.96 -14.99 -28.45
C LEU A 712 -3.44 -14.68 -28.19
N VAL A 713 -4.00 -15.16 -27.07
CA VAL A 713 -5.43 -15.05 -26.77
C VAL A 713 -5.72 -14.41 -25.41
N LEU A 714 -4.72 -14.26 -24.53
CA LEU A 714 -4.89 -13.70 -23.19
C LEU A 714 -3.64 -12.93 -22.76
N ASP A 715 -3.82 -11.96 -21.86
CA ASP A 715 -2.74 -11.31 -21.12
C ASP A 715 -3.04 -11.27 -19.61
N GLY A 716 -2.08 -10.81 -18.81
CA GLY A 716 -2.23 -10.73 -17.35
C GLY A 716 -3.33 -9.77 -16.91
N GLU A 717 -3.52 -8.65 -17.62
CA GLU A 717 -4.58 -7.66 -17.35
C GLU A 717 -5.99 -8.23 -17.60
N SER A 718 -6.11 -9.26 -18.44
CA SER A 718 -7.38 -9.95 -18.71
C SER A 718 -7.78 -10.99 -17.66
N VAL A 719 -6.90 -11.36 -16.71
CA VAL A 719 -7.17 -12.44 -15.74
C VAL A 719 -8.38 -12.16 -14.84
N PRO A 720 -8.56 -10.95 -14.27
CA PRO A 720 -9.75 -10.65 -13.47
C PRO A 720 -11.05 -10.78 -14.27
N LEU A 721 -11.04 -10.35 -15.54
CA LEU A 721 -12.18 -10.50 -16.45
C LEU A 721 -12.45 -11.97 -16.77
N LEU A 722 -11.40 -12.76 -17.04
CA LEU A 722 -11.50 -14.21 -17.26
C LEU A 722 -12.21 -14.90 -16.10
N LEU A 723 -11.82 -14.58 -14.86
CA LEU A 723 -12.42 -15.16 -13.65
C LEU A 723 -13.89 -14.78 -13.49
N ARG A 724 -14.23 -13.50 -13.72
CA ARG A 724 -15.61 -13.00 -13.67
C ARG A 724 -16.52 -13.71 -14.67
N GLU A 725 -16.07 -13.80 -15.93
CA GLU A 725 -16.84 -14.46 -17.00
C GLU A 725 -16.94 -15.97 -16.75
N LEU A 726 -15.86 -16.62 -16.29
CA LEU A 726 -15.87 -18.03 -15.92
C LEU A 726 -16.83 -18.33 -14.77
N ALA A 727 -16.94 -17.43 -13.76
CA ALA A 727 -17.90 -17.57 -12.68
C ALA A 727 -19.35 -17.54 -13.17
N GLY A 728 -19.67 -16.62 -14.09
CA GLY A 728 -20.99 -16.56 -14.74
C GLY A 728 -21.29 -17.82 -15.54
N CYS A 729 -20.33 -18.30 -16.34
CA CYS A 729 -20.47 -19.55 -17.09
C CYS A 729 -20.63 -20.78 -16.16
N TYR A 730 -19.95 -20.80 -15.01
CA TYR A 730 -20.05 -21.87 -14.04
C TYR A 730 -21.41 -21.91 -13.33
N GLN A 731 -22.04 -20.75 -13.10
CA GLN A 731 -23.42 -20.67 -12.61
C GLN A 731 -24.42 -21.19 -13.66
N GLN A 732 -24.29 -20.75 -14.92
CA GLN A 732 -25.16 -21.21 -16.01
C GLN A 732 -25.07 -22.72 -16.27
N ALA A 733 -23.88 -23.31 -16.10
CA ALA A 733 -23.69 -24.75 -16.22
C ALA A 733 -24.51 -25.55 -15.18
N ASP A 734 -24.76 -24.97 -13.99
CA ASP A 734 -25.59 -25.57 -12.92
C ASP A 734 -27.07 -25.59 -13.28
N GLU A 735 -27.54 -24.50 -13.88
CA GLU A 735 -28.95 -24.22 -14.11
C GLU A 735 -29.48 -24.85 -15.39
N SER A 736 -28.74 -25.81 -15.98
CA SER A 736 -28.98 -26.39 -17.30
C SER A 736 -30.22 -27.31 -17.39
N ARG A 737 -31.39 -26.72 -17.12
CA ARG A 737 -32.65 -26.86 -17.87
C ARG A 737 -33.31 -25.50 -18.19
N ALA A 738 -32.79 -24.37 -17.74
CA ALA A 738 -33.28 -23.05 -18.15
C ALA A 738 -32.55 -22.58 -19.41
N GLN A 739 -33.30 -22.07 -20.39
CA GLN A 739 -32.73 -21.47 -21.60
C GLN A 739 -31.86 -20.27 -21.19
N PRO A 740 -30.63 -20.15 -21.72
CA PRO A 740 -29.75 -19.05 -21.39
C PRO A 740 -30.39 -17.73 -21.83
N ALA A 741 -30.46 -16.76 -20.91
CA ALA A 741 -30.70 -15.38 -21.30
C ALA A 741 -29.57 -14.95 -22.23
N GLU A 742 -29.90 -14.41 -23.42
CA GLU A 742 -28.89 -13.84 -24.31
C GLU A 742 -28.12 -12.75 -23.54
N PRO A 743 -26.80 -12.91 -23.34
CA PRO A 743 -26.03 -11.89 -22.66
C PRO A 743 -26.00 -10.60 -23.49
N PRO A 744 -25.86 -9.43 -22.86
CA PRO A 744 -25.67 -8.18 -23.58
C PRO A 744 -24.48 -8.30 -24.55
N GLN A 745 -24.61 -7.67 -25.71
CA GLN A 745 -23.62 -7.75 -26.79
C GLN A 745 -22.30 -7.11 -26.32
N GLN A 746 -21.38 -7.94 -25.83
CA GLN A 746 -20.03 -7.53 -25.43
C GLN A 746 -19.16 -7.34 -26.68
N HIS A 747 -18.35 -6.28 -26.67
CA HIS A 747 -17.36 -6.07 -27.70
C HIS A 747 -16.34 -7.21 -27.77
N GLN A 748 -15.90 -7.56 -28.97
CA GLN A 748 -14.96 -8.66 -29.21
C GLN A 748 -13.57 -8.13 -29.54
N TYR A 749 -12.54 -8.96 -29.33
CA TYR A 749 -11.15 -8.57 -29.60
C TYR A 749 -10.93 -8.12 -31.05
N ARG A 750 -11.63 -8.72 -32.02
CA ARG A 750 -11.58 -8.29 -33.43
C ARG A 750 -11.95 -6.82 -33.62
N GLU A 751 -12.90 -6.32 -32.84
CA GLU A 751 -13.41 -4.95 -32.95
C GLU A 751 -12.40 -3.96 -32.38
N LEU A 752 -11.72 -4.34 -31.28
CA LEU A 752 -10.59 -3.58 -30.75
C LEU A 752 -9.44 -3.48 -31.76
N VAL A 753 -9.04 -4.61 -32.36
CA VAL A 753 -7.97 -4.62 -33.39
C VAL A 753 -8.36 -3.76 -34.58
N ARG A 754 -9.62 -3.82 -35.01
CA ARG A 754 -10.13 -2.96 -36.08
C ARG A 754 -10.05 -1.49 -35.70
N ALA A 755 -10.57 -1.12 -34.53
CA ALA A 755 -10.56 0.26 -34.04
C ALA A 755 -9.15 0.86 -33.97
N GLN A 756 -8.13 0.05 -33.64
CA GLN A 756 -6.73 0.46 -33.63
C GLN A 756 -6.13 0.62 -35.04
N GLN A 757 -6.55 -0.21 -36.00
CA GLN A 757 -5.95 -0.26 -37.35
C GLN A 757 -6.64 0.62 -38.39
N VAL A 758 -7.82 1.18 -38.09
CA VAL A 758 -8.59 2.02 -39.02
C VAL A 758 -8.90 3.40 -38.43
N GLY A 759 -9.36 4.32 -39.29
CA GLY A 759 -9.90 5.63 -38.88
C GLY A 759 -8.98 6.42 -37.96
N ALA A 760 -9.55 6.96 -36.88
CA ALA A 760 -8.85 7.76 -35.89
C ALA A 760 -7.76 6.99 -35.13
N GLY A 761 -7.96 5.69 -34.86
CA GLY A 761 -6.95 4.86 -34.19
C GLY A 761 -5.67 4.74 -35.02
N ARG A 762 -5.80 4.50 -36.33
CA ARG A 762 -4.66 4.48 -37.25
C ARG A 762 -3.96 5.82 -37.34
N VAL A 763 -4.71 6.92 -37.40
CA VAL A 763 -4.14 8.28 -37.47
C VAL A 763 -3.33 8.57 -36.21
N ARG A 764 -3.88 8.29 -35.03
CA ARG A 764 -3.20 8.45 -33.74
C ARG A 764 -1.94 7.58 -33.66
N ALA A 765 -2.06 6.29 -33.97
CA ALA A 765 -0.92 5.37 -34.00
C ALA A 765 0.17 5.81 -34.99
N THR A 766 -0.19 6.43 -36.11
CA THR A 766 0.78 6.95 -37.10
C THR A 766 1.52 8.18 -36.58
N ALA A 767 0.81 9.09 -35.90
CA ALA A 767 1.43 10.26 -35.27
C ALA A 767 2.39 9.84 -34.15
N ASP A 768 1.93 8.95 -33.26
CA ASP A 768 2.75 8.38 -32.18
C ASP A 768 3.96 7.63 -32.74
N LEU A 769 3.81 6.90 -33.85
CA LEU A 769 4.92 6.21 -34.52
C LEU A 769 5.99 7.20 -35.03
N ALA A 770 5.60 8.39 -35.49
CA ALA A 770 6.55 9.42 -35.91
C ALA A 770 7.31 10.00 -34.70
N TYR A 771 6.61 10.26 -33.60
CA TYR A 771 7.21 10.65 -32.33
C TYR A 771 8.23 9.62 -31.85
N TRP A 772 7.87 8.34 -31.79
CA TRP A 772 8.78 7.28 -31.34
C TRP A 772 9.98 7.09 -32.25
N ALA A 773 9.80 7.26 -33.56
CA ALA A 773 10.91 7.21 -34.50
C ALA A 773 11.94 8.33 -34.25
N ASP A 774 11.48 9.52 -33.85
CA ASP A 774 12.35 10.63 -33.46
C ASP A 774 13.02 10.38 -32.10
N GLN A 775 12.23 9.99 -31.08
CA GLN A 775 12.73 9.76 -29.73
C GLN A 775 13.76 8.63 -29.63
N LEU A 776 13.62 7.58 -30.44
CA LEU A 776 14.56 6.46 -30.47
C LEU A 776 15.60 6.58 -31.57
N ALA A 777 15.63 7.69 -32.32
CA ALA A 777 16.68 7.96 -33.28
C ALA A 777 18.05 7.96 -32.59
N GLY A 778 18.96 7.13 -33.10
CA GLY A 778 20.30 6.96 -32.53
C GLY A 778 20.35 6.29 -31.15
N ALA A 779 19.23 5.81 -30.61
CA ALA A 779 19.23 5.05 -29.36
C ALA A 779 19.91 3.68 -29.55
N PRO A 780 20.63 3.18 -28.53
CA PRO A 780 21.17 1.83 -28.58
C PRO A 780 20.03 0.81 -28.63
N SER A 781 20.16 -0.18 -29.51
CA SER A 781 19.16 -1.24 -29.64
C SER A 781 19.32 -2.36 -28.61
N THR A 782 20.47 -2.47 -27.94
CA THR A 782 20.76 -3.48 -26.93
C THR A 782 21.63 -2.89 -25.81
N LEU A 783 21.52 -3.45 -24.60
CA LEU A 783 22.26 -3.00 -23.42
C LEU A 783 23.27 -4.06 -22.94
N GLY A 784 24.50 -3.64 -22.61
CA GLY A 784 25.56 -4.48 -22.02
C GLY A 784 26.49 -5.17 -23.03
N PRO A 785 27.49 -5.94 -22.54
CA PRO A 785 28.52 -6.54 -23.39
C PRO A 785 27.93 -7.58 -24.36
N SER A 786 28.42 -7.54 -25.60
CA SER A 786 28.05 -8.50 -26.65
C SER A 786 28.91 -9.75 -26.51
N GLY A 787 28.36 -10.83 -25.94
CA GLY A 787 29.07 -12.11 -25.81
C GLY A 787 28.12 -13.24 -25.46
N VAL A 788 28.40 -14.44 -25.99
CA VAL A 788 27.66 -15.66 -25.66
C VAL A 788 28.37 -16.31 -24.48
N ALA A 789 27.93 -15.97 -23.28
CA ALA A 789 28.31 -16.74 -22.10
C ALA A 789 27.31 -17.89 -21.90
N SER A 790 27.73 -18.99 -21.28
CA SER A 790 26.86 -20.15 -21.01
C SER A 790 26.42 -20.14 -19.54
N PHE A 791 25.59 -19.16 -19.18
CA PHE A 791 24.95 -19.12 -17.86
C PHE A 791 23.53 -19.70 -17.95
N PRO A 792 23.02 -20.41 -16.94
CA PRO A 792 21.61 -20.81 -16.90
C PRO A 792 20.71 -19.58 -16.72
N SER A 793 19.43 -19.70 -17.10
CA SER A 793 18.41 -18.73 -16.69
C SER A 793 18.25 -18.76 -15.17
N GLY A 794 17.73 -17.69 -14.60
CA GLY A 794 17.52 -17.59 -13.17
C GLY A 794 16.59 -16.44 -12.80
N SER A 795 16.18 -16.42 -11.54
CA SER A 795 15.53 -15.28 -10.93
C SER A 795 16.21 -14.99 -9.60
N THR A 796 16.23 -13.72 -9.22
CA THR A 796 16.73 -13.31 -7.92
C THR A 796 15.80 -12.23 -7.35
N ALA A 797 15.52 -12.31 -6.06
CA ALA A 797 14.73 -11.30 -5.39
C ALA A 797 15.56 -10.01 -5.27
N LEU A 798 14.92 -8.87 -5.54
CA LEU A 798 15.48 -7.59 -5.15
C LEU A 798 15.40 -7.52 -3.62
N PRO A 799 16.50 -7.21 -2.90
CA PRO A 799 16.49 -7.05 -1.46
C PRO A 799 15.85 -5.71 -1.09
N LEU A 800 14.56 -5.56 -1.41
CA LEU A 800 13.77 -4.39 -1.10
C LEU A 800 13.63 -4.33 0.41
N ALA A 801 13.96 -3.17 0.98
CA ALA A 801 13.58 -2.90 2.34
C ALA A 801 12.10 -2.83 2.32
N SER A 802 11.52 -3.49 3.29
CA SER A 802 10.12 -3.68 3.13
C SER A 802 9.33 -2.40 3.23
N ASP A 803 9.92 -1.28 3.71
CA ASP A 803 9.41 0.10 3.57
C ASP A 803 9.02 0.58 2.28
N LEU A 804 9.38 -0.12 1.24
CA LEU A 804 9.66 0.60 0.05
C LEU A 804 8.50 1.52 -0.34
N THR A 805 7.25 1.06 -0.23
CA THR A 805 6.05 1.93 -0.27
C THR A 805 6.13 3.17 0.65
N GLN A 806 6.10 3.05 1.98
CA GLN A 806 6.21 4.12 2.99
C GLN A 806 7.46 5.00 2.82
N ARG A 807 8.59 4.43 2.42
CA ARG A 807 9.83 5.12 2.06
C ARG A 807 9.69 5.96 0.81
N LEU A 808 8.88 5.52 -0.14
CA LEU A 808 8.69 6.19 -1.41
C LEU A 808 7.54 7.21 -1.36
N ILE A 809 6.56 7.10 -0.45
CA ILE A 809 5.53 8.15 -0.20
C ILE A 809 6.07 9.60 -0.17
N PRO A 810 7.14 9.90 0.58
CA PRO A 810 7.68 11.24 0.71
C PRO A 810 8.56 11.63 -0.49
N VAL A 811 9.17 10.65 -1.18
CA VAL A 811 9.80 10.84 -2.50
C VAL A 811 8.73 11.26 -3.51
N GLN A 812 7.59 10.56 -3.52
CA GLN A 812 6.45 10.87 -4.38
C GLN A 812 5.91 12.27 -4.11
N GLN A 813 5.79 12.66 -2.83
CA GLN A 813 5.26 13.97 -2.44
C GLN A 813 6.26 15.11 -2.68
N LEU A 814 7.53 14.93 -2.32
CA LEU A 814 8.55 15.95 -2.48
C LEU A 814 8.75 16.31 -3.95
N TRP A 815 8.79 15.31 -4.84
CA TRP A 815 9.08 15.52 -6.27
C TRP A 815 7.87 15.39 -7.20
N GLN A 816 6.66 15.20 -6.66
CA GLN A 816 5.42 15.10 -7.45
C GLN A 816 5.53 14.01 -8.55
N VAL A 817 5.98 12.83 -8.14
CA VAL A 817 6.20 11.65 -8.99
C VAL A 817 5.43 10.44 -8.49
N SER A 818 5.14 9.49 -9.38
CA SER A 818 4.57 8.20 -8.97
C SER A 818 5.65 7.22 -8.49
N GLN A 819 5.28 6.24 -7.67
CA GLN A 819 6.16 5.11 -7.31
C GLN A 819 6.72 4.39 -8.54
N PHE A 820 5.95 4.32 -9.63
CA PHE A 820 6.41 3.77 -10.89
C PHE A 820 7.59 4.56 -11.48
N MET A 821 7.52 5.90 -11.47
CA MET A 821 8.61 6.75 -11.95
C MET A 821 9.88 6.55 -11.12
N VAL A 822 9.76 6.44 -9.80
CA VAL A 822 10.90 6.18 -8.91
C VAL A 822 11.54 4.80 -9.21
N LYS A 823 10.72 3.76 -9.42
CA LYS A 823 11.17 2.43 -9.85
C LYS A 823 11.87 2.44 -11.21
N ALA A 824 11.31 3.17 -12.17
CA ALA A 824 11.91 3.37 -13.49
C ALA A 824 13.26 4.09 -13.39
N THR A 825 13.36 5.14 -12.57
CA THR A 825 14.62 5.88 -12.34
C THR A 825 15.68 5.02 -11.68
N ALA A 826 15.32 4.24 -10.66
CA ALA A 826 16.26 3.35 -9.98
C ALA A 826 16.78 2.25 -10.94
N LEU A 827 15.89 1.67 -11.75
CA LEU A 827 16.29 0.74 -12.80
C LEU A 827 17.24 1.42 -13.80
N ALA A 828 16.87 2.59 -14.34
CA ALA A 828 17.69 3.32 -15.30
C ALA A 828 19.10 3.63 -14.75
N ALA A 829 19.19 4.13 -13.52
CA ALA A 829 20.46 4.41 -12.87
C ALA A 829 21.31 3.15 -12.67
N ALA A 830 20.73 2.03 -12.23
CA ALA A 830 21.43 0.76 -12.12
C ALA A 830 21.94 0.27 -13.49
N LEU A 831 21.13 0.40 -14.54
CA LEU A 831 21.51 0.00 -15.90
C LEU A 831 22.62 0.87 -16.48
N HIS A 832 22.61 2.19 -16.24
CA HIS A 832 23.72 3.08 -16.64
C HIS A 832 25.04 2.64 -15.99
N ARG A 833 25.01 2.30 -14.69
CA ARG A 833 26.19 1.85 -13.95
C ARG A 833 26.66 0.46 -14.37
N TRP A 834 25.74 -0.46 -14.58
CA TRP A 834 26.04 -1.83 -14.98
C TRP A 834 26.61 -1.90 -16.40
N SER A 835 26.01 -1.15 -17.33
CA SER A 835 26.41 -1.16 -18.75
C SER A 835 27.58 -0.22 -19.05
N GLY A 836 27.80 0.81 -18.24
CA GLY A 836 28.71 1.92 -18.53
C GLY A 836 28.24 2.82 -19.68
N GLN A 837 27.02 2.61 -20.20
CA GLN A 837 26.45 3.42 -21.28
C GLN A 837 25.80 4.68 -20.71
N HIS A 838 25.96 5.81 -21.41
CA HIS A 838 25.33 7.09 -21.06
C HIS A 838 23.94 7.28 -21.68
N ASP A 839 23.53 6.37 -22.54
CA ASP A 839 22.25 6.36 -23.24
C ASP A 839 21.76 4.92 -23.26
N LEU A 840 20.53 4.68 -22.86
CA LEU A 840 19.94 3.35 -22.80
C LEU A 840 18.43 3.37 -22.95
N THR A 841 17.85 2.20 -23.19
CA THR A 841 16.40 2.01 -23.28
C THR A 841 15.95 0.77 -22.52
N PHE A 842 14.73 0.82 -21.99
CA PHE A 842 14.03 -0.34 -21.42
C PHE A 842 12.52 -0.23 -21.69
N GLY A 843 11.84 -1.37 -21.71
CA GLY A 843 10.42 -1.46 -22.02
C GLY A 843 9.54 -1.48 -20.78
N VAL A 844 8.32 -1.00 -20.94
CA VAL A 844 7.26 -0.99 -19.93
C VAL A 844 5.98 -1.49 -20.60
N PRO A 845 5.32 -2.52 -20.07
CA PRO A 845 4.03 -2.95 -20.59
C PRO A 845 2.94 -1.94 -20.19
N VAL A 846 2.04 -1.64 -21.13
CA VAL A 846 0.88 -0.77 -20.91
C VAL A 846 -0.38 -1.45 -21.46
N ALA A 847 -1.51 -1.26 -20.79
CA ALA A 847 -2.79 -1.72 -21.28
C ALA A 847 -3.24 -0.84 -22.45
N ASN A 848 -3.57 -1.46 -23.57
CA ASN A 848 -4.03 -0.80 -24.79
C ASN A 848 -5.51 -1.12 -25.07
N ARG A 849 -6.31 -1.13 -24.01
CA ARG A 849 -7.77 -1.04 -24.08
C ARG A 849 -8.06 0.43 -24.24
N ALA A 850 -8.57 0.85 -25.40
CA ALA A 850 -8.65 2.26 -25.80
C ALA A 850 -9.59 3.16 -24.95
N GLY A 851 -9.95 2.74 -23.73
CA GLY A 851 -11.02 3.29 -22.90
C GLY A 851 -12.40 2.92 -23.42
N GLY A 852 -13.40 2.96 -22.53
CA GLY A 852 -14.80 2.95 -22.95
C GLY A 852 -15.35 1.60 -23.33
N ALA A 853 -15.80 1.52 -24.59
CA ALA A 853 -16.47 0.35 -25.16
C ALA A 853 -15.64 -0.95 -25.07
N PHE A 854 -14.31 -0.86 -25.00
CA PHE A 854 -13.43 -2.04 -25.07
C PHE A 854 -12.84 -2.48 -23.72
N ASP A 855 -13.24 -1.87 -22.60
CA ASP A 855 -12.67 -2.18 -21.28
C ASP A 855 -12.91 -3.64 -20.87
N GLU A 856 -14.04 -4.21 -21.28
CA GLU A 856 -14.44 -5.59 -20.99
C GLU A 856 -14.11 -6.59 -22.11
N VAL A 857 -13.21 -6.24 -23.04
CA VAL A 857 -12.77 -7.16 -24.10
C VAL A 857 -11.79 -8.18 -23.54
N LEU A 858 -12.11 -9.47 -23.65
CA LEU A 858 -11.13 -10.52 -23.36
C LEU A 858 -10.13 -10.63 -24.52
N GLY A 859 -8.82 -10.55 -24.26
CA GLY A 859 -7.78 -10.72 -25.28
C GLY A 859 -6.42 -10.12 -24.90
N PRO A 860 -5.37 -10.32 -25.71
CA PRO A 860 -4.05 -9.76 -25.45
C PRO A 860 -4.01 -8.28 -25.84
N CYS A 861 -4.38 -7.42 -24.89
CA CYS A 861 -4.50 -5.99 -25.04
C CYS A 861 -3.24 -5.24 -24.58
N LEU A 862 -2.15 -5.93 -24.23
CA LEU A 862 -0.88 -5.29 -23.87
C LEU A 862 -0.18 -4.65 -25.09
N ASN A 863 0.35 -3.44 -24.90
CA ASN A 863 1.38 -2.83 -25.75
C ASN A 863 2.65 -2.60 -24.89
N THR A 864 3.77 -2.28 -25.53
CA THR A 864 5.03 -1.94 -24.84
C THR A 864 5.46 -0.54 -25.24
N VAL A 865 5.68 0.34 -24.25
CA VAL A 865 6.32 1.64 -24.47
C VAL A 865 7.80 1.55 -24.09
N VAL A 866 8.64 2.33 -24.78
CA VAL A 866 10.09 2.35 -24.54
C VAL A 866 10.44 3.59 -23.74
N LEU A 867 11.09 3.44 -22.60
CA LEU A 867 11.68 4.54 -21.87
C LEU A 867 13.16 4.67 -22.24
N ARG A 868 13.55 5.82 -22.80
CA ARG A 868 14.94 6.16 -23.07
C ARG A 868 15.50 7.02 -21.95
N SER A 869 16.63 6.60 -21.40
CA SER A 869 17.32 7.28 -20.31
C SER A 869 18.70 7.75 -20.78
N ARG A 870 19.03 9.00 -20.49
CA ARG A 870 20.32 9.62 -20.81
C ARG A 870 20.93 10.26 -19.58
N CYS A 871 22.24 10.16 -19.46
CA CYS A 871 22.99 10.76 -18.36
C CYS A 871 24.37 11.27 -18.80
N THR A 872 24.86 12.27 -18.08
CA THR A 872 26.25 12.75 -18.13
C THR A 872 26.96 12.36 -16.83
N ALA A 873 28.26 12.66 -16.72
CA ALA A 873 29.03 12.44 -15.51
C ALA A 873 28.43 13.12 -14.27
N ASP A 874 27.82 14.29 -14.46
CA ASP A 874 27.29 15.13 -13.37
C ASP A 874 25.79 14.91 -13.11
N THR A 875 25.11 14.06 -13.88
CA THR A 875 23.66 13.83 -13.72
C THR A 875 23.37 13.18 -12.37
N THR A 876 22.64 13.87 -11.50
CA THR A 876 22.24 13.35 -10.19
C THR A 876 21.04 12.40 -10.30
N LEU A 877 20.78 11.61 -9.26
CA LEU A 877 19.61 10.73 -9.22
C LEU A 877 18.29 11.54 -9.25
N ALA A 878 18.25 12.72 -8.65
CA ALA A 878 17.12 13.65 -8.71
C ALA A 878 16.95 14.26 -10.10
N ASP A 879 18.05 14.60 -10.79
CA ASP A 879 17.98 15.03 -12.19
C ASP A 879 17.43 13.93 -13.09
N LEU A 880 17.89 12.70 -12.87
CA LEU A 880 17.39 11.53 -13.58
C LEU A 880 15.91 11.28 -13.26
N LEU A 881 15.47 11.47 -12.01
CA LEU A 881 14.05 11.36 -11.62
C LEU A 881 13.19 12.40 -12.33
N ARG A 882 13.63 13.66 -12.38
CA ARG A 882 12.93 14.73 -13.11
C ARG A 882 12.85 14.42 -14.61
N ALA A 883 13.93 13.94 -15.22
CA ALA A 883 13.93 13.51 -16.61
C ALA A 883 13.03 12.28 -16.84
N THR A 884 13.06 11.30 -15.93
CA THR A 884 12.21 10.10 -15.99
C THR A 884 10.75 10.46 -15.89
N ARG A 885 10.38 11.41 -15.02
CA ARG A 885 9.01 11.92 -14.89
C ARG A 885 8.47 12.42 -16.22
N GLU A 886 9.21 13.31 -16.90
CA GLU A 886 8.79 13.83 -18.20
C GLU A 886 8.74 12.73 -19.25
N SER A 887 9.78 11.88 -19.33
CA SER A 887 9.85 10.75 -20.28
C SER A 887 8.68 9.77 -20.11
N VAL A 888 8.27 9.47 -18.87
CA VAL A 888 7.11 8.62 -18.57
C VAL A 888 5.81 9.31 -18.96
N ILE A 889 5.65 10.60 -18.69
CA ILE A 889 4.44 11.34 -19.10
C ILE A 889 4.30 11.32 -20.62
N GLU A 890 5.37 11.69 -21.35
CA GLU A 890 5.37 11.73 -22.81
C GLU A 890 5.19 10.33 -23.43
N ALA A 891 5.84 9.29 -22.86
CA ALA A 891 5.69 7.91 -23.32
C ALA A 891 4.24 7.42 -23.24
N PHE A 892 3.52 7.79 -22.17
CA PHE A 892 2.13 7.38 -21.97
C PHE A 892 1.16 8.20 -22.85
N GLU A 893 1.49 9.46 -23.18
CA GLU A 893 0.74 10.27 -24.15
C GLU A 893 0.83 9.68 -25.58
N HIS A 894 1.93 9.00 -25.91
CA HIS A 894 2.18 8.38 -27.21
C HIS A 894 2.07 6.84 -27.23
N GLN A 895 1.35 6.24 -26.28
CA GLN A 895 1.26 4.78 -26.13
C GLN A 895 0.48 4.05 -27.23
N SER A 896 -0.18 4.77 -28.15
CA SER A 896 -1.04 4.16 -29.19
C SER A 896 -0.23 3.53 -30.33
N ALA A 897 1.04 3.88 -30.48
CA ALA A 897 1.92 3.27 -31.47
C ALA A 897 2.25 1.82 -31.07
N PRO A 898 1.98 0.82 -31.93
CA PRO A 898 2.42 -0.54 -31.69
C PRO A 898 3.96 -0.60 -31.67
N PHE A 899 4.51 -1.16 -30.60
CA PHE A 899 5.97 -1.31 -30.43
C PHE A 899 6.65 -1.94 -31.66
N ASP A 900 6.00 -2.94 -32.26
CA ASP A 900 6.54 -3.70 -33.38
C ASP A 900 6.67 -2.87 -34.66
N GLU A 901 5.77 -1.89 -34.85
CA GLU A 901 5.87 -0.91 -35.94
C GLU A 901 7.03 0.05 -35.71
N VAL A 902 7.28 0.45 -34.47
CA VAL A 902 8.43 1.31 -34.10
C VAL A 902 9.74 0.59 -34.44
N VAL A 903 9.89 -0.67 -34.01
CA VAL A 903 11.07 -1.50 -34.32
C VAL A 903 11.22 -1.70 -35.83
N ARG A 904 10.12 -2.00 -36.53
CA ARG A 904 10.14 -2.23 -37.99
C ARG A 904 10.52 -0.98 -38.78
N ARG A 905 10.07 0.20 -38.33
CA ARG A 905 10.40 1.50 -38.93
C ARG A 905 11.86 1.87 -38.72
N LEU A 906 12.39 1.67 -37.51
CA LEU A 906 13.76 2.02 -37.15
C LEU A 906 14.81 1.03 -37.66
N ARG A 907 14.41 -0.22 -37.93
CA ARG A 907 15.29 -1.31 -38.42
C ARG A 907 16.60 -1.44 -37.62
N PRO A 908 16.53 -1.55 -36.28
CA PRO A 908 17.73 -1.69 -35.46
C PRO A 908 18.48 -2.99 -35.75
N ALA A 909 19.77 -3.02 -35.39
CA ALA A 909 20.55 -4.24 -35.41
C ALA A 909 19.92 -5.29 -34.47
N ARG A 910 19.71 -6.50 -35.00
CA ARG A 910 19.11 -7.63 -34.24
C ARG A 910 20.20 -8.57 -33.74
N SER A 911 20.00 -9.08 -32.53
CA SER A 911 20.84 -10.09 -31.91
C SER A 911 19.98 -11.24 -31.42
N ALA A 912 20.46 -12.48 -31.55
CA ALA A 912 19.71 -13.65 -31.11
C ALA A 912 19.46 -13.59 -29.59
N GLY A 913 18.23 -13.91 -29.15
CA GLY A 913 17.84 -13.89 -27.74
C GLY A 913 17.63 -12.50 -27.13
N ARG A 914 17.67 -11.43 -27.95
CA ARG A 914 17.53 -10.03 -27.53
C ARG A 914 16.43 -9.33 -28.32
N THR A 915 15.72 -8.42 -27.66
CA THR A 915 14.60 -7.68 -28.25
C THR A 915 15.01 -6.22 -28.35
N PRO A 916 15.15 -5.66 -29.57
CA PRO A 916 15.64 -4.29 -29.75
C PRO A 916 14.91 -3.27 -28.87
N TYR A 917 15.66 -2.39 -28.21
CA TYR A 917 15.18 -1.36 -27.28
C TYR A 917 14.57 -1.83 -25.96
N VAL A 918 14.11 -3.07 -25.87
CA VAL A 918 13.40 -3.64 -24.70
C VAL A 918 14.06 -4.93 -24.22
N ASP A 919 15.38 -5.02 -24.33
CA ASP A 919 16.19 -6.08 -23.70
C ASP A 919 15.92 -6.17 -22.18
N PHE A 920 15.56 -5.03 -21.58
CA PHE A 920 15.17 -4.88 -20.19
C PHE A 920 13.70 -4.50 -20.11
N MET A 921 12.94 -5.18 -19.25
CA MET A 921 11.55 -4.86 -18.98
C MET A 921 11.34 -4.47 -17.52
N LEU A 922 10.48 -3.47 -17.30
CA LEU A 922 9.98 -3.10 -15.98
C LEU A 922 8.47 -3.40 -15.91
N ASN A 923 8.11 -4.41 -15.13
CA ASN A 923 6.72 -4.79 -14.88
C ASN A 923 6.27 -4.28 -13.50
N ASN A 924 5.03 -3.82 -13.42
CA ASN A 924 4.37 -3.47 -12.17
C ASN A 924 3.01 -4.15 -12.14
N VAL A 925 2.86 -5.20 -11.32
CA VAL A 925 1.69 -6.11 -11.36
C VAL A 925 0.94 -6.03 -10.04
N SER A 926 -0.38 -5.89 -10.11
CA SER A 926 -1.29 -6.11 -8.97
C SER A 926 -2.06 -7.41 -9.21
N THR A 927 -1.93 -8.38 -8.30
CA THR A 927 -2.62 -9.68 -8.39
C THR A 927 -3.79 -9.79 -7.41
N ALA A 928 -4.10 -8.71 -6.67
CA ALA A 928 -5.15 -8.69 -5.65
C ALA A 928 -6.51 -9.13 -6.20
N ASP A 929 -6.78 -8.86 -7.48
CA ASP A 929 -8.05 -9.20 -8.15
C ASP A 929 -7.97 -10.50 -8.97
N TRP A 930 -6.92 -11.32 -8.76
CA TRP A 930 -6.78 -12.64 -9.39
C TRP A 930 -7.39 -13.75 -8.53
N SER A 931 -8.11 -13.43 -7.46
CA SER A 931 -8.88 -14.39 -6.65
C SER A 931 -10.37 -14.17 -6.85
N GLY A 932 -11.20 -15.19 -6.58
CA GLY A 932 -12.64 -15.10 -6.85
C GLY A 932 -13.42 -16.31 -6.37
N THR A 933 -14.62 -16.51 -6.91
CA THR A 933 -15.48 -17.66 -6.59
C THR A 933 -16.04 -18.30 -7.86
N LEU A 934 -16.17 -19.63 -7.86
CA LEU A 934 -16.89 -20.40 -8.86
C LEU A 934 -18.00 -21.20 -8.16
N GLY A 935 -19.24 -20.70 -8.21
CA GLY A 935 -20.33 -21.24 -7.40
C GLY A 935 -20.02 -21.08 -5.90
N ALA A 936 -20.04 -22.18 -5.15
CA ALA A 936 -19.69 -22.19 -3.73
C ALA A 936 -18.18 -22.34 -3.47
N ALA A 937 -17.36 -22.63 -4.49
CA ALA A 937 -15.93 -22.79 -4.35
C ALA A 937 -15.21 -21.44 -4.38
N ARG A 938 -14.39 -21.16 -3.37
CA ARG A 938 -13.50 -20.01 -3.31
C ARG A 938 -12.17 -20.35 -3.99
N LEU A 939 -11.73 -19.48 -4.89
CA LEU A 939 -10.45 -19.56 -5.59
C LEU A 939 -9.48 -18.53 -5.00
N THR A 940 -8.35 -19.01 -4.49
CA THR A 940 -7.25 -18.15 -4.00
C THR A 940 -6.06 -18.29 -4.95
N SER A 941 -5.61 -17.22 -5.59
CA SER A 941 -4.50 -17.27 -6.55
C SER A 941 -3.20 -17.76 -5.89
N LEU A 942 -2.47 -18.59 -6.61
CA LEU A 942 -1.13 -19.09 -6.28
C LEU A 942 -0.08 -18.59 -7.29
N ASP A 943 -0.42 -17.64 -8.16
CA ASP A 943 0.44 -17.27 -9.30
C ASP A 943 1.72 -16.53 -8.89
N HIS A 944 1.73 -15.91 -7.71
CA HIS A 944 2.94 -15.38 -7.11
C HIS A 944 3.97 -16.45 -6.72
N ASP A 945 3.55 -17.70 -6.55
CA ASP A 945 4.41 -18.85 -6.27
C ASP A 945 4.94 -19.50 -7.55
N LEU A 946 4.45 -19.13 -8.74
CA LEU A 946 4.76 -19.76 -10.02
C LEU A 946 5.53 -18.87 -10.99
N GLN A 947 5.85 -17.62 -10.63
CA GLN A 947 6.75 -16.80 -11.44
C GLN A 947 8.12 -17.47 -11.54
N ASP A 948 8.40 -17.96 -12.74
CA ASP A 948 9.44 -18.94 -13.02
C ASP A 948 10.78 -18.30 -13.42
N GLU A 949 11.86 -18.95 -13.02
CA GLU A 949 13.26 -18.63 -13.35
C GLU A 949 13.57 -18.87 -14.85
N GLU A 950 12.82 -19.78 -15.51
CA GLU A 950 13.05 -20.21 -16.89
C GLU A 950 12.09 -19.60 -17.94
N SER A 951 10.97 -19.01 -17.52
CA SER A 951 9.93 -18.46 -18.41
C SER A 951 10.17 -17.03 -18.89
N ASN A 952 11.26 -16.38 -18.47
CA ASN A 952 11.53 -14.99 -18.80
C ASN A 952 11.77 -14.80 -20.31
N LYS A 953 10.96 -13.95 -20.95
CA LYS A 953 10.97 -13.75 -22.42
C LYS A 953 12.05 -12.78 -22.86
N PHE A 954 12.32 -11.78 -22.04
CA PHE A 954 13.30 -10.72 -22.30
C PHE A 954 14.65 -11.08 -21.70
N ALA A 955 15.71 -10.38 -22.10
CA ALA A 955 17.04 -10.67 -21.57
C ALA A 955 17.03 -10.54 -20.04
N LEU A 956 16.43 -9.45 -19.53
CA LEU A 956 16.24 -9.15 -18.12
C LEU A 956 14.84 -8.55 -17.89
N THR A 957 14.16 -8.97 -16.84
CA THR A 957 12.85 -8.43 -16.45
C THR A 957 12.85 -8.16 -14.96
N VAL A 958 12.58 -6.91 -14.58
CA VAL A 958 12.30 -6.54 -13.18
C VAL A 958 10.80 -6.46 -13.01
N THR A 959 10.25 -7.26 -12.10
CA THR A 959 8.83 -7.22 -11.75
C THR A 959 8.67 -6.74 -10.33
N PHE A 960 7.84 -5.73 -10.13
CA PHE A 960 7.36 -5.31 -8.82
C PHE A 960 5.92 -5.75 -8.65
N SER A 961 5.60 -6.29 -7.49
CA SER A 961 4.23 -6.61 -7.11
C SER A 961 3.93 -6.17 -5.69
N ALA A 962 2.78 -5.53 -5.51
CA ALA A 962 2.24 -5.28 -4.19
C ALA A 962 1.83 -6.63 -3.59
N ARG A 963 2.30 -6.87 -2.38
CA ARG A 963 1.93 -7.98 -1.56
C ARG A 963 1.27 -7.42 -0.34
N GLU A 964 0.63 -8.37 0.31
CA GLU A 964 0.11 -8.15 1.61
C GLU A 964 1.22 -7.48 2.49
N GLU A 965 2.46 -7.93 2.25
CA GLU A 965 3.74 -7.52 2.80
C GLU A 965 4.41 -6.60 1.86
N GLY A 966 3.77 -5.51 1.53
CA GLY A 966 4.54 -4.52 0.83
C GLY A 966 5.04 -4.91 -0.53
N MET A 967 6.30 -4.63 -0.83
CA MET A 967 6.73 -4.65 -2.22
C MET A 967 7.70 -5.78 -2.45
N LEU A 968 7.25 -6.78 -3.21
CA LEU A 968 8.17 -7.77 -3.77
C LEU A 968 8.74 -7.22 -5.07
N GLY A 969 10.06 -7.32 -5.22
CA GLY A 969 10.77 -7.12 -6.47
C GLY A 969 11.48 -8.40 -6.88
N THR A 970 11.38 -8.79 -8.15
CA THR A 970 12.14 -9.93 -8.71
C THR A 970 12.84 -9.51 -9.99
N LEU A 971 14.11 -9.91 -10.14
CA LEU A 971 14.88 -9.78 -11.37
C LEU A 971 15.01 -11.18 -11.99
N ALA A 972 14.27 -11.42 -13.06
CA ALA A 972 14.41 -12.62 -13.88
C ALA A 972 15.38 -12.35 -15.04
N TYR A 973 16.20 -13.34 -15.40
CA TYR A 973 17.20 -13.23 -16.44
C TYR A 973 17.32 -14.51 -17.26
N ARG A 974 17.53 -14.33 -18.56
CA ARG A 974 17.71 -15.45 -19.48
C ARG A 974 19.13 -16.01 -19.44
N SER A 975 19.22 -17.28 -19.81
CA SER A 975 20.48 -17.96 -20.01
C SER A 975 21.43 -17.16 -20.92
N GLY A 976 22.70 -17.13 -20.53
CA GLY A 976 23.77 -16.46 -21.25
C GLY A 976 23.79 -14.94 -21.21
N ILE A 977 22.89 -14.29 -20.46
CA ILE A 977 22.89 -12.82 -20.27
C ILE A 977 23.74 -12.40 -19.08
N LEU A 978 23.50 -12.99 -17.90
CA LEU A 978 24.21 -12.70 -16.66
C LEU A 978 24.54 -13.99 -15.91
N ALA A 979 25.71 -14.01 -15.27
CA ALA A 979 25.98 -14.99 -14.21
C ALA A 979 25.07 -14.70 -13.01
N ALA A 980 24.70 -15.72 -12.23
CA ALA A 980 23.87 -15.54 -11.03
C ALA A 980 24.45 -14.50 -10.05
N GLU A 981 25.78 -14.50 -9.90
CA GLU A 981 26.50 -13.51 -9.12
C GLU A 981 26.32 -12.08 -9.67
N ALA A 982 26.38 -11.92 -11.00
CA ALA A 982 26.22 -10.63 -11.70
C ALA A 982 24.74 -10.16 -11.72
N ALA A 983 23.78 -11.08 -11.68
CA ALA A 983 22.34 -10.82 -11.64
C ALA A 983 21.87 -10.45 -10.23
N GLY A 984 22.27 -11.24 -9.21
CA GLY A 984 22.20 -10.79 -7.82
C GLY A 984 22.84 -9.42 -7.72
N GLN A 985 23.93 -9.23 -8.47
CA GLN A 985 24.53 -7.94 -8.63
C GLN A 985 23.56 -6.84 -9.13
N LEU A 986 22.98 -6.97 -10.30
CA LEU A 986 22.06 -5.92 -10.75
C LEU A 986 20.87 -5.71 -9.78
N ALA A 987 20.43 -6.76 -9.08
CA ALA A 987 19.30 -6.71 -8.15
C ALA A 987 19.56 -5.89 -6.88
N ALA A 988 20.72 -5.98 -6.21
CA ALA A 988 20.96 -5.10 -5.05
C ALA A 988 21.23 -3.66 -5.47
N GLU A 989 21.63 -3.41 -6.71
CA GLU A 989 21.89 -2.05 -7.20
C GLU A 989 20.55 -1.33 -7.34
N VAL A 990 19.58 -1.98 -7.99
CA VAL A 990 18.21 -1.47 -8.13
C VAL A 990 17.55 -1.34 -6.75
N ALA A 991 17.66 -2.36 -5.90
CA ALA A 991 17.12 -2.32 -4.56
C ALA A 991 17.79 -1.27 -3.69
N GLY A 992 19.12 -1.14 -3.78
CA GLY A 992 19.94 -0.14 -3.09
C GLY A 992 19.46 1.25 -3.43
N LEU A 993 19.34 1.58 -4.72
CA LEU A 993 18.80 2.86 -5.19
C LEU A 993 17.37 3.12 -4.69
N LEU A 994 16.51 2.10 -4.63
CA LEU A 994 15.12 2.25 -4.16
C LEU A 994 15.02 2.42 -2.64
N ASN A 995 15.74 1.59 -1.92
CA ASN A 995 15.90 1.62 -0.47
C ASN A 995 16.58 2.90 -0.01
N HIS A 996 17.36 3.50 -0.91
CA HIS A 996 18.20 4.64 -0.59
C HIS A 996 17.90 5.88 -1.43
N PHE A 997 16.71 5.96 -2.02
CA PHE A 997 16.45 6.91 -3.10
C PHE A 997 16.77 8.36 -2.74
N GLN A 998 16.39 8.83 -1.57
CA GLN A 998 16.43 10.26 -1.30
C GLN A 998 17.65 10.78 -0.51
N GLN A 999 18.43 9.96 0.20
CA GLN A 999 19.82 10.34 0.55
C GLN A 999 20.74 10.28 -0.69
N LEU A 1000 20.40 9.49 -1.71
CA LEU A 1000 21.16 9.40 -2.95
C LEU A 1000 20.71 10.42 -4.01
N ALA A 1001 19.63 11.17 -3.76
CA ALA A 1001 18.99 12.03 -4.74
C ALA A 1001 19.95 13.06 -5.37
N ASP A 1002 20.74 13.74 -4.54
CA ASP A 1002 21.63 14.81 -5.03
C ASP A 1002 23.01 14.30 -5.51
N GLN A 1003 23.22 12.99 -5.56
CA GLN A 1003 24.50 12.40 -5.93
C GLN A 1003 24.55 12.02 -7.41
N PRO A 1004 25.68 12.22 -8.12
CA PRO A 1004 25.84 11.81 -9.50
C PRO A 1004 25.73 10.30 -9.69
N ILE A 1005 24.86 9.84 -10.59
CA ILE A 1005 24.49 8.41 -10.69
C ILE A 1005 25.67 7.48 -10.98
N LEU A 1006 26.67 7.97 -11.72
CA LEU A 1006 27.87 7.20 -12.08
C LEU A 1006 28.89 7.14 -10.95
N ALA A 1007 28.82 8.05 -9.98
CA ALA A 1007 29.68 8.08 -8.80
C ALA A 1007 29.04 7.43 -7.56
N LEU A 1008 27.75 7.05 -7.64
CA LEU A 1008 27.01 6.41 -6.54
C LEU A 1008 27.70 5.14 -6.03
N ASP A 1009 27.51 4.84 -4.75
CA ASP A 1009 27.72 3.50 -4.18
C ASP A 1009 26.43 3.07 -3.45
N PRO A 1010 25.48 2.45 -4.18
CA PRO A 1010 24.14 2.19 -3.65
C PRO A 1010 24.07 1.03 -2.63
N THR A 1011 25.10 0.21 -2.47
CA THR A 1011 25.16 -0.88 -1.47
C THR A 1011 25.95 -0.56 -0.21
N GLY A 1012 26.67 0.57 -0.15
CA GLY A 1012 27.40 0.98 1.05
C GLY A 1012 28.62 0.11 1.37
N THR A 1013 29.15 -0.65 0.42
CA THR A 1013 30.42 -1.37 0.58
C THR A 1013 31.60 -0.42 0.35
N THR A 1014 32.18 0.12 1.43
CA THR A 1014 33.49 0.78 1.37
C THR A 1014 34.58 -0.24 0.98
N GLY A 1015 34.90 -0.28 -0.31
CA GLY A 1015 36.02 -1.02 -0.93
C GLY A 1015 36.49 -0.25 -2.17
N PRO A 1016 37.77 -0.38 -2.58
CA PRO A 1016 38.45 0.65 -3.36
C PRO A 1016 37.79 0.86 -4.71
N THR A 1017 37.75 2.13 -5.11
CA THR A 1017 37.36 2.65 -6.42
C THR A 1017 37.59 1.64 -7.53
N ARG A 1018 36.51 1.22 -8.18
CA ARG A 1018 36.53 0.42 -9.40
C ARG A 1018 37.15 1.26 -10.51
N THR A 1019 38.47 1.31 -10.54
CA THR A 1019 39.24 1.80 -11.68
C THR A 1019 39.11 0.77 -12.79
N THR A 1020 38.19 1.03 -13.71
CA THR A 1020 38.23 0.40 -15.03
C THR A 1020 39.45 0.94 -15.76
N ASP A 1021 40.61 0.29 -15.59
CA ASP A 1021 41.68 0.35 -16.57
C ASP A 1021 41.43 -0.76 -17.60
N PRO A 1022 41.05 -0.44 -18.85
CA PRO A 1022 40.72 -1.44 -19.86
C PRO A 1022 41.96 -2.13 -20.47
N THR A 1023 43.15 -2.00 -19.88
CA THR A 1023 44.39 -2.47 -20.51
C THR A 1023 45.35 -3.23 -19.59
N LYS A 1024 44.93 -4.37 -19.03
CA LYS A 1024 45.88 -5.40 -18.57
C LYS A 1024 45.47 -6.81 -18.97
N THR A 1025 45.89 -7.17 -20.18
CA THR A 1025 46.16 -8.54 -20.61
C THR A 1025 47.28 -9.12 -19.75
N THR A 1026 47.01 -10.25 -19.07
CA THR A 1026 48.08 -11.10 -18.53
C THR A 1026 48.04 -12.47 -19.17
N ASP A 1027 49.12 -12.71 -19.90
CA ASP A 1027 49.57 -13.88 -20.65
C ASP A 1027 49.61 -15.16 -19.80
N PRO A 1028 49.24 -16.35 -20.32
CA PRO A 1028 49.14 -17.57 -19.54
C PRO A 1028 50.44 -18.38 -19.62
N THR A 1029 51.39 -18.18 -18.70
CA THR A 1029 52.43 -19.18 -18.43
C THR A 1029 53.06 -19.01 -17.04
N LYS A 1030 52.76 -19.92 -16.10
CA LYS A 1030 53.76 -20.78 -15.42
C LYS A 1030 53.18 -21.57 -14.25
N THR A 1031 53.55 -22.84 -14.30
CA THR A 1031 53.29 -24.00 -13.45
C THR A 1031 54.12 -24.04 -12.17
N THR A 1032 53.77 -25.02 -11.31
CA THR A 1032 54.44 -25.57 -10.10
C THR A 1032 54.12 -24.83 -8.80
N GLY A 1033 53.79 -25.44 -7.65
CA GLY A 1033 53.80 -26.81 -7.14
C GLY A 1033 53.69 -26.70 -5.59
N PRO A 1034 53.41 -27.79 -4.84
CA PRO A 1034 52.52 -27.76 -3.68
C PRO A 1034 53.21 -27.93 -2.30
N ALA A 1035 52.40 -27.79 -1.24
CA ALA A 1035 52.27 -28.71 -0.07
C ALA A 1035 52.43 -28.10 1.35
N GLU A 1036 51.63 -28.72 2.25
CA GLU A 1036 51.91 -29.03 3.66
C GLU A 1036 51.52 -28.06 4.82
N THR A 1037 50.34 -28.39 5.39
CA THR A 1037 50.09 -28.92 6.76
C THR A 1037 50.42 -28.14 8.05
N THR A 1038 49.55 -28.41 9.04
CA THR A 1038 49.66 -28.31 10.53
C THR A 1038 49.35 -26.98 11.23
N ASP A 1039 48.10 -26.83 11.69
CA ASP A 1039 47.60 -26.93 13.09
C ASP A 1039 48.58 -26.71 14.28
N PRO A 1040 48.09 -26.50 15.52
CA PRO A 1040 47.65 -25.24 16.14
C PRO A 1040 48.44 -24.93 17.44
N THR A 1041 48.15 -23.81 18.10
CA THR A 1041 47.96 -23.65 19.58
C THR A 1041 48.44 -22.31 20.15
N LYS A 1042 47.55 -21.76 20.99
CA LYS A 1042 47.77 -21.15 22.31
C LYS A 1042 48.44 -19.78 22.45
N THR A 1043 47.64 -18.85 22.99
CA THR A 1043 47.83 -18.04 24.24
C THR A 1043 49.25 -17.55 24.52
N THR A 1044 49.51 -16.28 24.86
CA THR A 1044 48.94 -15.49 25.98
C THR A 1044 49.57 -14.09 25.91
N GLU A 1045 48.86 -13.06 26.40
CA GLU A 1045 49.36 -11.90 27.20
C GLU A 1045 50.59 -11.09 26.70
N THR A 1046 50.68 -9.77 26.72
CA THR A 1046 50.08 -8.69 27.53
C THR A 1046 50.53 -7.35 26.93
N SER A 1047 49.65 -6.34 26.89
CA SER A 1047 49.85 -4.89 27.10
C SER A 1047 48.91 -4.07 26.24
#